data_AF-A0A150TIW9-F1
#
_entry.id   AF-A0A150TIW9-F1
#
_cell.length_a   1.000
_cell.length_b   1.000
_cell.length_c   1.000
_cell.angle_alpha   90.00
_cell.angle_beta   90.00
_cell.angle_gamma   90.00
#
_symmetry.space_group_name_H-M   'P 1'
#
loop_
_entity.id
_entity.type
_entity.pdbx_description
1 polymer ?
#
loop_
_entity_poly.entity_id
_entity_poly.type
_entity_poly.pdbx_seq_one_letter_code
_entity_poly.pdbx_strand_id
1 'polypeptide(L)'
;MTKKRVIARIETGVRNLDVLFQGGLPKGSIVVIAGAPGAGKTILTQQICFHNASAKTRVLYFNTLSEPTAKTLRYLNQFDFFDARKLDAGIQFVDLGAILRAKGLDGAFKLIMEHIKKVKPALVVIDSFKVFDDLAKSKEELRKFCYELAIGLMAWETTTFFLGEFGQSDIETNPLFSIIDGLIMIGQRQEAGEQRRFIQIVKMRGTDHSREEHSFVITWAGIDVFAPRVTIHRKDIEGEEPRLRTGISRFDDLLGDGIPRGSSLLIAGVAGTGKTVLSLEFIYRGAKAGEKGIFFSFEETEPRLRATARGLGWDLDAEIERGMVEIVFIPQPSIRVEGHLLMMTERILGMKARRVVVDSVSVFLHKVKDPQVDREKIFQLASVIHNAQAVGFLATDIPYGTHQISRFGVEETMVDGVILLSSMEEGLERQRYIEIYKLRNTAHLRGRHSIVIGPGGVTVYPRYNAEAAFAEPPPPLETARRLPSGVPGLDELLGGGLLERSVTLLSGSAGIGKSTLSMQFLLEGCRRGEPGLYVALEEGPAQIIRAAEALGLPLPEAIEEGRAEVIYISRERIRPSQLLSLLTDKIRTQKTRRVVLDSVSHLAAEGIGEDELRQLLYALIIRFKALGVTSLLTLESRVMYSSETVTDRHFSPVADNLIVLRYTPLPGEIRPTLMVVKTRGSEHDFGAYYFTVGKGGARIAQRAGEGARRATKNLTGRRRTKR
;
A
#
# COMPACT_ATOMS: atom_id res chain seq x y z
N MET A 1 -11.74 22.59 47.71
CA MET A 1 -11.61 21.26 47.06
C MET A 1 -10.82 20.34 47.99
N THR A 2 -11.49 19.43 48.68
CA THR A 2 -10.87 18.41 49.53
C THR A 2 -10.06 17.46 48.65
N LYS A 3 -8.74 17.34 48.91
CA LYS A 3 -7.90 16.31 48.29
C LYS A 3 -8.56 14.96 48.54
N LYS A 4 -9.12 14.32 47.49
CA LYS A 4 -9.60 12.94 47.56
C LYS A 4 -8.45 12.10 48.14
N ARG A 5 -8.68 11.42 49.27
CA ARG A 5 -7.73 10.42 49.78
C ARG A 5 -7.60 9.34 48.72
N VAL A 6 -6.44 9.29 48.07
CA VAL A 6 -6.12 8.27 47.07
C VAL A 6 -5.81 6.98 47.82
N ILE A 7 -6.56 5.91 47.55
CA ILE A 7 -6.29 4.58 48.10
C ILE A 7 -4.95 4.11 47.51
N ALA A 8 -4.03 3.66 48.36
CA ALA A 8 -2.74 3.11 47.90
C ALA A 8 -2.99 1.90 46.99
N ARG A 9 -2.14 1.68 45.98
CA ARG A 9 -2.30 0.60 45.00
C ARG A 9 -1.12 -0.36 45.03
N ILE A 10 -1.37 -1.61 44.63
CA ILE A 10 -0.34 -2.60 44.32
C ILE A 10 -0.28 -2.81 42.81
N GLU A 11 0.92 -2.80 42.25
CA GLU A 11 1.14 -3.19 40.85
C GLU A 11 1.04 -4.71 40.74
N THR A 12 0.34 -5.20 39.72
CA THR A 12 0.20 -6.65 39.52
C THR A 12 1.43 -7.26 38.89
N GLY A 13 2.24 -6.49 38.15
CA GLY A 13 3.34 -7.03 37.36
C GLY A 13 2.88 -7.93 36.21
N VAL A 14 1.58 -7.93 35.92
CA VAL A 14 0.98 -8.63 34.79
C VAL A 14 0.71 -7.59 33.72
N ARG A 15 1.27 -7.80 32.53
CA ARG A 15 1.22 -6.78 31.49
C ARG A 15 -0.23 -6.50 31.07
N ASN A 16 -0.52 -5.21 30.93
CA ASN A 16 -1.84 -4.63 30.64
C ASN A 16 -2.96 -4.91 31.66
N LEU A 17 -2.71 -5.70 32.71
CA LEU A 17 -3.72 -5.96 33.74
C LEU A 17 -3.96 -4.73 34.61
N ASP A 18 -2.90 -4.03 35.01
CA ASP A 18 -3.00 -2.82 35.86
C ASP A 18 -3.81 -1.69 35.20
N VAL A 19 -3.80 -1.63 33.86
CA VAL A 19 -4.58 -0.67 33.07
C VAL A 19 -6.08 -0.91 33.25
N LEU A 20 -6.49 -2.16 33.50
CA LEU A 20 -7.89 -2.49 33.81
C LEU A 20 -8.33 -2.01 35.20
N PHE A 21 -7.41 -1.55 36.04
CA PHE A 21 -7.65 -1.12 37.42
C PHE A 21 -7.20 0.34 37.71
N GLN A 22 -7.11 1.23 36.72
CA GLN A 22 -6.56 2.61 36.91
C GLN A 22 -5.13 2.61 37.51
N GLY A 23 -4.27 1.68 37.10
CA GLY A 23 -2.87 1.61 37.53
C GLY A 23 -2.62 0.71 38.74
N GLY A 24 -3.38 -0.37 38.89
CA GLY A 24 -3.13 -1.42 39.89
C GLY A 24 -4.26 -1.65 40.90
N LEU A 25 -4.17 -2.72 41.68
CA LEU A 25 -5.23 -3.15 42.61
C LEU A 25 -5.23 -2.28 43.88
N PRO A 26 -6.38 -1.93 44.47
CA PRO A 26 -6.42 -1.25 45.76
C PRO A 26 -5.72 -2.06 46.86
N LYS A 27 -4.76 -1.47 47.56
CA LYS A 27 -4.03 -2.12 48.64
C LYS A 27 -4.97 -2.46 49.79
N GLY A 28 -4.82 -3.67 50.34
CA GLY A 28 -5.63 -4.18 51.44
C GLY A 28 -6.96 -4.79 50.98
N SER A 29 -7.21 -4.87 49.67
CA SER A 29 -8.43 -5.50 49.14
C SER A 29 -8.40 -7.01 49.28
N ILE A 30 -9.57 -7.60 49.53
CA ILE A 30 -9.78 -9.04 49.41
C ILE A 30 -10.37 -9.34 48.02
N VAL A 31 -9.63 -10.09 47.21
CA VAL A 31 -9.95 -10.39 45.81
C VAL A 31 -10.13 -11.89 45.62
N VAL A 32 -11.23 -12.29 45.02
CA VAL A 32 -11.43 -13.67 44.56
C VAL A 32 -10.99 -13.77 43.10
N ILE A 33 -10.15 -14.78 42.80
CA ILE A 33 -9.82 -15.19 41.43
C ILE A 33 -10.52 -16.51 41.17
N ALA A 34 -11.62 -16.43 40.41
CA ALA A 34 -12.52 -17.55 40.13
C ALA A 34 -12.36 -18.04 38.69
N GLY A 35 -12.55 -19.34 38.45
CA GLY A 35 -12.46 -19.90 37.10
C GLY A 35 -12.35 -21.42 37.07
N ALA A 36 -12.53 -22.02 35.90
CA ALA A 36 -12.41 -23.46 35.69
C ALA A 36 -10.97 -23.98 35.96
N PRO A 37 -10.79 -25.29 36.19
CA PRO A 37 -9.47 -25.92 36.20
C PRO A 37 -8.66 -25.57 34.93
N GLY A 38 -7.36 -25.34 35.06
CA GLY A 38 -6.48 -25.04 33.90
C GLY A 38 -6.67 -23.65 33.27
N ALA A 39 -7.56 -22.80 33.81
CA ALA A 39 -7.79 -21.45 33.29
C ALA A 39 -6.60 -20.49 33.50
N GLY A 40 -5.69 -20.76 34.44
CA GLY A 40 -4.50 -19.93 34.70
C GLY A 40 -4.51 -19.13 36.01
N LYS A 41 -5.46 -19.40 36.93
CA LYS A 41 -5.60 -18.72 38.23
C LYS A 41 -4.30 -18.70 39.06
N THR A 42 -3.69 -19.87 39.22
CA THR A 42 -2.45 -20.06 39.99
C THR A 42 -1.29 -19.31 39.33
N ILE A 43 -1.14 -19.39 38.00
CA ILE A 43 -0.09 -18.65 37.26
C ILE A 43 -0.27 -17.14 37.43
N LEU A 44 -1.48 -16.61 37.28
CA LEU A 44 -1.78 -15.19 37.47
C LEU A 44 -1.33 -14.71 38.85
N THR A 45 -1.77 -15.44 39.88
CA THR A 45 -1.53 -15.04 41.26
C THR A 45 -0.06 -15.17 41.63
N GLN A 46 0.61 -16.21 41.15
CA GLN A 46 2.04 -16.39 41.39
C GLN A 46 2.86 -15.31 40.70
N GLN A 47 2.54 -14.92 39.47
CA GLN A 47 3.20 -13.80 38.81
C GLN A 47 3.06 -12.51 39.62
N ILE A 48 1.87 -12.21 40.16
CA ILE A 48 1.64 -11.07 41.06
C ILE A 48 2.50 -11.17 42.33
N CYS A 49 2.57 -12.36 42.93
CA CYS A 49 3.37 -12.62 44.12
C CYS A 49 4.86 -12.41 43.87
N PHE A 50 5.40 -13.01 42.81
CA PHE A 50 6.81 -12.89 42.43
C PHE A 50 7.18 -11.47 42.03
N HIS A 51 6.28 -10.73 41.40
CA HIS A 51 6.52 -9.31 41.11
C HIS A 51 6.69 -8.50 42.40
N ASN A 52 5.75 -8.63 43.34
CA ASN A 52 5.71 -7.84 44.57
C ASN A 52 6.71 -8.28 45.64
N ALA A 53 7.15 -9.54 45.63
CA ALA A 53 8.00 -10.08 46.67
C ALA A 53 9.40 -9.43 46.68
N SER A 54 9.82 -9.00 47.86
CA SER A 54 11.15 -8.47 48.15
C SER A 54 11.49 -8.63 49.63
N ALA A 55 12.71 -8.26 50.03
CA ALA A 55 13.08 -8.23 51.45
C ALA A 55 12.19 -7.30 52.31
N LYS A 56 11.57 -6.27 51.69
CA LYS A 56 10.67 -5.32 52.36
C LYS A 56 9.19 -5.71 52.23
N THR A 57 8.84 -6.46 51.20
CA THR A 57 7.46 -6.85 50.88
C THR A 57 7.35 -8.37 50.96
N ARG A 58 6.85 -8.85 52.09
CA ARG A 58 6.66 -10.28 52.33
C ARG A 58 5.35 -10.77 51.73
N VAL A 59 5.37 -11.97 51.17
CA VAL A 59 4.21 -12.66 50.59
C VAL A 59 4.03 -13.99 51.28
N LEU A 60 2.80 -14.34 51.60
CA LEU A 60 2.44 -15.60 52.24
C LEU A 60 1.48 -16.37 51.33
N TYR A 61 1.88 -17.54 50.89
CA TYR A 61 1.12 -18.38 49.95
C TYR A 61 0.69 -19.66 50.64
N PHE A 62 -0.62 -19.79 50.90
CA PHE A 62 -1.19 -20.97 51.50
C PHE A 62 -1.71 -21.94 50.44
N ASN A 63 -1.14 -23.14 50.39
CA ASN A 63 -1.69 -24.26 49.62
C ASN A 63 -2.66 -25.03 50.51
N THR A 64 -3.85 -25.39 50.03
CA THR A 64 -4.83 -26.18 50.80
C THR A 64 -4.68 -27.68 50.54
N LEU A 65 -5.58 -28.30 49.78
CA LEU A 65 -5.57 -29.73 49.45
C LEU A 65 -5.06 -30.03 48.04
N SER A 66 -4.68 -29.00 47.29
CA SER A 66 -4.10 -29.08 45.96
C SER A 66 -2.56 -29.23 46.01
N GLU A 67 -2.03 -29.85 44.97
CA GLU A 67 -0.63 -30.21 44.68
C GLU A 67 0.48 -29.80 45.69
N PRO A 68 1.38 -30.73 46.09
CA PRO A 68 2.50 -30.42 46.98
C PRO A 68 3.30 -29.19 46.52
N THR A 69 3.75 -28.36 47.47
CA THR A 69 4.50 -27.12 47.19
C THR A 69 5.69 -27.36 46.24
N ALA A 70 6.40 -28.47 46.41
CA ALA A 70 7.52 -28.85 45.54
C ALA A 70 7.11 -29.02 44.06
N LYS A 71 5.92 -29.57 43.80
CA LYS A 71 5.39 -29.74 42.43
C LYS A 71 5.05 -28.40 41.80
N THR A 72 4.41 -27.52 42.58
CA THR A 72 4.06 -26.15 42.14
C THR A 72 5.31 -25.33 41.79
N LEU A 73 6.34 -25.38 42.65
CA LEU A 73 7.61 -24.69 42.41
C LEU A 73 8.35 -25.22 41.18
N ARG A 74 8.27 -26.53 40.91
CA ARG A 74 8.89 -27.13 39.72
C ARG A 74 8.28 -26.62 38.41
N TYR A 75 6.96 -26.38 38.36
CA TYR A 75 6.32 -25.78 37.20
C TYR A 75 6.62 -24.29 37.07
N LEU A 76 6.68 -23.58 38.20
CA LEU A 76 7.03 -22.17 38.24
C LEU A 76 8.43 -21.87 37.70
N ASN A 77 9.40 -22.77 37.94
CA ASN A 77 10.79 -22.62 37.48
C ASN A 77 10.95 -22.51 35.95
N GLN A 78 9.88 -22.75 35.18
CA GLN A 78 9.89 -22.61 33.73
C GLN A 78 9.57 -21.18 33.25
N PHE A 79 9.11 -20.29 34.13
CA PHE A 79 8.71 -18.93 33.76
C PHE A 79 9.82 -17.91 34.04
N ASP A 80 9.93 -16.90 33.19
CA ASP A 80 10.96 -15.85 33.31
C ASP A 80 10.77 -14.97 34.56
N PHE A 81 9.54 -14.88 35.07
CA PHE A 81 9.24 -14.12 36.30
C PHE A 81 9.64 -14.86 37.59
N PHE A 82 10.00 -16.14 37.51
CA PHE A 82 10.41 -16.91 38.68
C PHE A 82 11.82 -16.53 39.11
N ASP A 83 11.96 -16.14 40.38
CA ASP A 83 13.25 -15.83 40.99
C ASP A 83 13.42 -16.61 42.29
N ALA A 84 14.26 -17.65 42.26
CA ALA A 84 14.52 -18.50 43.42
C ALA A 84 14.98 -17.70 44.65
N ARG A 85 15.69 -16.58 44.47
CA ARG A 85 16.17 -15.73 45.59
C ARG A 85 15.03 -15.10 46.37
N LYS A 86 13.85 -14.95 45.76
CA LYS A 86 12.65 -14.42 46.42
C LYS A 86 12.00 -15.45 47.34
N LEU A 87 12.29 -16.74 47.20
CA LEU A 87 11.78 -17.77 48.13
C LEU A 87 12.45 -17.66 49.51
N ASP A 88 13.73 -17.32 49.55
CA ASP A 88 14.46 -17.21 50.82
C ASP A 88 14.15 -15.90 51.57
N ALA A 89 13.85 -14.83 50.82
CA ALA A 89 13.78 -13.46 51.37
C ALA A 89 12.42 -12.77 51.21
N GLY A 90 11.45 -13.32 50.47
CA GLY A 90 10.23 -12.58 50.09
C GLY A 90 8.93 -13.38 50.09
N ILE A 91 8.94 -14.68 49.77
CA ILE A 91 7.73 -15.52 49.64
C ILE A 91 7.83 -16.75 50.52
N GLN A 92 6.82 -16.97 51.36
CA GLN A 92 6.71 -18.20 52.17
C GLN A 92 5.51 -19.02 51.72
N PHE A 93 5.75 -20.29 51.38
CA PHE A 93 4.69 -21.26 51.11
C PHE A 93 4.35 -22.05 52.39
N VAL A 94 3.06 -22.22 52.65
CA VAL A 94 2.54 -22.94 53.83
C VAL A 94 1.44 -23.92 53.40
N ASP A 95 1.57 -25.17 53.81
CA ASP A 95 0.57 -26.22 53.56
C ASP A 95 -0.50 -26.20 54.66
N LEU A 96 -1.73 -25.83 54.31
CA LEU A 96 -2.91 -25.89 55.18
C LEU A 96 -3.61 -27.24 55.14
N GLY A 97 -3.37 -28.07 54.12
CA GLY A 97 -4.10 -29.32 53.88
C GLY A 97 -3.98 -30.31 55.05
N ALA A 98 -2.80 -30.43 55.65
CA ALA A 98 -2.60 -31.26 56.83
C ALA A 98 -3.45 -30.81 58.02
N ILE A 99 -3.49 -29.50 58.31
CA ILE A 99 -4.27 -28.94 59.43
C ILE A 99 -5.76 -28.94 59.12
N LEU A 100 -6.17 -28.65 57.89
CA LEU A 100 -7.57 -28.69 57.46
C LEU A 100 -8.18 -30.09 57.68
N ARG A 101 -7.46 -31.15 57.33
CA ARG A 101 -7.91 -32.54 57.57
C ARG A 101 -7.98 -32.90 59.05
N ALA A 102 -7.04 -32.41 59.86
CA ALA A 102 -6.92 -32.81 61.26
C ALA A 102 -7.78 -31.97 62.23
N LYS A 103 -7.96 -30.67 61.96
CA LYS A 103 -8.53 -29.68 62.89
C LYS A 103 -9.62 -28.79 62.28
N GLY A 104 -10.02 -29.03 61.03
CA GLY A 104 -11.10 -28.30 60.36
C GLY A 104 -10.82 -26.81 60.14
N LEU A 105 -11.90 -26.04 59.91
CA LEU A 105 -11.87 -24.61 59.60
C LEU A 105 -11.21 -23.78 60.71
N ASP A 106 -11.56 -24.02 61.98
CA ASP A 106 -11.00 -23.29 63.13
C ASP A 106 -9.49 -23.50 63.27
N GLY A 107 -9.02 -24.71 63.02
CA GLY A 107 -7.59 -25.03 63.04
C GLY A 107 -6.84 -24.27 61.94
N ALA A 108 -7.41 -24.23 60.74
CA ALA A 108 -6.84 -23.50 59.61
C ALA A 108 -6.83 -21.98 59.86
N PHE A 109 -7.92 -21.41 60.41
CA PHE A 109 -7.98 -20.00 60.77
C PHE A 109 -6.86 -19.62 61.73
N LYS A 110 -6.67 -20.39 62.81
CA LYS A 110 -5.61 -20.14 63.80
C LYS A 110 -4.22 -20.17 63.15
N LEU A 111 -3.95 -21.17 62.30
CA LEU A 111 -2.67 -21.30 61.61
C LEU A 111 -2.40 -20.13 60.65
N ILE A 112 -3.42 -19.72 59.88
CA ILE A 112 -3.34 -18.58 58.97
C ILE A 112 -2.99 -17.31 59.75
N MET A 113 -3.74 -17.02 60.82
CA MET A 113 -3.53 -15.82 61.63
C MET A 113 -2.20 -15.84 62.38
N GLU A 114 -1.72 -17.00 62.82
CA GLU A 114 -0.39 -17.14 63.43
C GLU A 114 0.71 -16.75 62.44
N HIS A 115 0.65 -17.25 61.20
CA HIS A 115 1.62 -16.90 60.17
C HIS A 115 1.53 -15.44 59.74
N ILE A 116 0.32 -14.88 59.60
CA ILE A 116 0.14 -13.45 59.29
C ILE A 116 0.78 -12.58 60.38
N LYS A 117 0.54 -12.89 61.66
CA LYS A 117 1.14 -12.16 62.79
C LYS A 117 2.66 -12.23 62.79
N LYS A 118 3.22 -13.40 62.46
CA LYS A 118 4.66 -13.65 62.44
C LYS A 118 5.36 -12.98 61.25
N VAL A 119 4.78 -13.09 60.07
CA VAL A 119 5.40 -12.67 58.80
C VAL A 119 5.08 -11.21 58.46
N LYS A 120 3.91 -10.71 58.88
CA LYS A 120 3.36 -9.40 58.50
C LYS A 120 3.37 -9.20 56.97
N PRO A 121 2.75 -10.11 56.21
CA PRO A 121 2.82 -10.09 54.76
C PRO A 121 2.05 -8.89 54.18
N ALA A 122 2.53 -8.34 53.07
CA ALA A 122 1.77 -7.37 52.29
C ALA A 122 0.74 -8.07 51.38
N LEU A 123 1.04 -9.29 50.94
CA LEU A 123 0.17 -10.12 50.11
C LEU A 123 -0.06 -11.49 50.75
N VAL A 124 -1.31 -11.95 50.74
CA VAL A 124 -1.70 -13.29 51.18
C VAL A 124 -2.42 -13.98 50.03
N VAL A 125 -2.12 -15.26 49.80
CA VAL A 125 -2.82 -16.11 48.83
C VAL A 125 -3.35 -17.35 49.52
N ILE A 126 -4.56 -17.76 49.19
CA ILE A 126 -5.13 -19.06 49.59
C ILE A 126 -5.56 -19.82 48.33
N ASP A 127 -4.83 -20.89 48.01
CA ASP A 127 -5.00 -21.70 46.81
C ASP A 127 -5.23 -23.20 47.16
N SER A 128 -6.45 -23.77 47.05
CA SER A 128 -7.72 -23.12 46.72
C SER A 128 -8.60 -22.90 47.94
N PHE A 129 -9.35 -21.80 47.94
CA PHE A 129 -10.36 -21.45 48.93
C PHE A 129 -11.61 -22.34 48.86
N LYS A 130 -11.85 -23.01 47.73
CA LYS A 130 -13.01 -23.91 47.56
C LYS A 130 -13.03 -25.05 48.59
N VAL A 131 -11.85 -25.51 49.02
CA VAL A 131 -11.71 -26.53 50.06
C VAL A 131 -12.43 -26.15 51.38
N PHE A 132 -12.47 -24.85 51.72
CA PHE A 132 -13.16 -24.40 52.94
C PHE A 132 -14.68 -24.51 52.78
N ASP A 133 -15.20 -24.30 51.57
CA ASP A 133 -16.62 -24.49 51.22
C ASP A 133 -16.99 -25.98 51.34
N ASP A 134 -16.17 -26.86 50.75
CA ASP A 134 -16.39 -28.31 50.75
C ASP A 134 -16.33 -28.94 52.16
N LEU A 135 -15.56 -28.36 53.08
CA LEU A 135 -15.40 -28.85 54.46
C LEU A 135 -16.36 -28.22 55.47
N ALA A 136 -17.07 -27.15 55.11
CA ALA A 136 -18.00 -26.50 56.02
C ALA A 136 -19.24 -27.39 56.24
N LYS A 137 -19.68 -27.51 57.50
CA LYS A 137 -20.86 -28.31 57.85
C LYS A 137 -22.17 -27.61 57.49
N SER A 138 -22.15 -26.28 57.45
CA SER A 138 -23.29 -25.47 57.03
C SER A 138 -22.85 -24.15 56.37
N LYS A 139 -23.77 -23.51 55.64
CA LYS A 139 -23.54 -22.19 55.07
C LYS A 139 -23.35 -21.11 56.14
N GLU A 140 -23.95 -21.25 57.32
CA GLU A 140 -23.68 -20.32 58.44
C GLU A 140 -22.25 -20.45 58.97
N GLU A 141 -21.74 -21.69 59.11
CA GLU A 141 -20.37 -21.93 59.56
C GLU A 141 -19.37 -21.31 58.57
N LEU A 142 -19.56 -21.56 57.27
CA LEU A 142 -18.73 -20.96 56.22
C LEU A 142 -18.81 -19.43 56.24
N ARG A 143 -20.02 -18.87 56.37
CA ARG A 143 -20.22 -17.41 56.44
C ARG A 143 -19.46 -16.82 57.62
N LYS A 144 -19.60 -17.41 58.81
CA LYS A 144 -18.89 -16.96 60.02
C LYS A 144 -17.38 -17.01 59.82
N PHE A 145 -16.85 -18.12 59.31
CA PHE A 145 -15.44 -18.28 59.00
C PHE A 145 -14.93 -17.21 58.02
N CYS A 146 -15.64 -16.98 56.91
CA CYS A 146 -15.27 -15.96 55.92
C CYS A 146 -15.25 -14.56 56.53
N TYR A 147 -16.21 -14.22 57.40
CA TYR A 147 -16.23 -12.92 58.09
C TYR A 147 -15.06 -12.76 59.04
N GLU A 148 -14.79 -13.76 59.89
CA GLU A 148 -13.68 -13.71 60.85
C GLU A 148 -12.34 -13.62 60.13
N LEU A 149 -12.15 -14.39 59.06
CA LEU A 149 -10.95 -14.34 58.22
C LEU A 149 -10.79 -12.99 57.54
N ALA A 150 -11.87 -12.45 56.95
CA ALA A 150 -11.82 -11.16 56.26
C ALA A 150 -11.51 -10.01 57.24
N ILE A 151 -12.13 -9.98 58.42
CA ILE A 151 -11.82 -9.00 59.47
C ILE A 151 -10.36 -9.13 59.91
N GLY A 152 -9.89 -10.35 60.11
CA GLY A 152 -8.50 -10.63 60.43
C GLY A 152 -7.54 -10.04 59.39
N LEU A 153 -7.76 -10.33 58.11
CA LEU A 153 -6.92 -9.84 57.00
C LEU A 153 -6.98 -8.32 56.84
N MET A 154 -8.18 -7.73 56.95
CA MET A 154 -8.38 -6.28 56.86
C MET A 154 -7.65 -5.53 57.98
N ALA A 155 -7.63 -6.06 59.20
CA ALA A 155 -6.92 -5.45 60.33
C ALA A 155 -5.39 -5.39 60.13
N TRP A 156 -4.84 -6.23 59.26
CA TRP A 156 -3.42 -6.25 58.91
C TRP A 156 -3.10 -5.52 57.59
N GLU A 157 -4.10 -4.88 56.96
CA GLU A 157 -3.99 -4.18 55.67
C GLU A 157 -3.38 -5.05 54.55
N THR A 158 -3.60 -6.38 54.60
CA THR A 158 -3.01 -7.32 53.66
C THR A 158 -3.87 -7.44 52.42
N THR A 159 -3.27 -7.30 51.24
CA THR A 159 -3.99 -7.57 49.98
C THR A 159 -4.08 -9.07 49.80
N THR A 160 -5.31 -9.60 49.68
CA THR A 160 -5.53 -11.05 49.76
C THR A 160 -6.16 -11.60 48.50
N PHE A 161 -5.65 -12.73 48.02
CA PHE A 161 -6.21 -13.48 46.90
C PHE A 161 -6.78 -14.83 47.35
N PHE A 162 -8.05 -15.06 47.07
CA PHE A 162 -8.71 -16.35 47.25
C PHE A 162 -8.92 -17.00 45.89
N LEU A 163 -8.27 -18.13 45.64
CA LEU A 163 -8.38 -18.85 44.37
C LEU A 163 -9.43 -19.94 44.51
N GLY A 164 -10.29 -20.11 43.50
CA GLY A 164 -11.24 -21.21 43.56
C GLY A 164 -11.95 -21.48 42.25
N GLU A 165 -12.59 -22.64 42.21
CA GLU A 165 -13.41 -23.08 41.09
C GLU A 165 -14.87 -22.74 41.40
N PHE A 166 -15.21 -21.48 41.17
CA PHE A 166 -16.55 -20.97 41.39
C PHE A 166 -17.27 -20.79 40.04
N GLY A 167 -18.41 -21.44 39.90
CA GLY A 167 -19.35 -21.23 38.81
C GLY A 167 -20.30 -20.06 39.09
N GLN A 168 -21.18 -19.78 38.12
CA GLN A 168 -22.14 -18.67 38.23
C GLN A 168 -23.12 -18.87 39.40
N SER A 169 -23.56 -20.11 39.64
CA SER A 169 -24.41 -20.50 40.79
C SER A 169 -23.73 -20.28 42.14
N ASP A 170 -22.41 -20.42 42.20
CA ASP A 170 -21.65 -20.23 43.45
C ASP A 170 -21.59 -18.75 43.81
N ILE A 171 -21.48 -17.86 42.81
CA ILE A 171 -21.44 -16.41 43.02
C ILE A 171 -22.72 -15.91 43.69
N GLU A 172 -23.87 -16.47 43.33
CA GLU A 172 -25.18 -16.08 43.87
C GLU A 172 -25.43 -16.63 45.28
N THR A 173 -24.89 -17.82 45.58
CA THR A 173 -25.29 -18.58 46.77
C THR A 173 -24.23 -18.70 47.85
N ASN A 174 -22.96 -18.42 47.54
CA ASN A 174 -21.85 -18.52 48.47
C ASN A 174 -21.64 -17.20 49.23
N PRO A 175 -21.63 -17.21 50.58
CA PRO A 175 -21.50 -16.00 51.39
C PRO A 175 -20.20 -15.22 51.15
N LEU A 176 -19.14 -15.87 50.65
CA LEU A 176 -17.84 -15.24 50.35
C LEU A 176 -17.97 -13.99 49.48
N PHE A 177 -18.80 -14.04 48.43
CA PHE A 177 -18.91 -12.97 47.43
C PHE A 177 -19.54 -11.67 47.96
N SER A 178 -20.23 -11.75 49.10
CA SER A 178 -20.78 -10.57 49.80
C SER A 178 -19.70 -9.77 50.55
N ILE A 179 -18.64 -10.46 51.00
CA ILE A 179 -17.61 -9.93 51.89
C ILE A 179 -16.44 -9.34 51.11
N ILE A 180 -16.11 -9.92 49.95
CA ILE A 180 -14.95 -9.56 49.14
C ILE A 180 -15.08 -8.16 48.50
N ASP A 181 -13.93 -7.54 48.26
CA ASP A 181 -13.82 -6.25 47.57
C ASP A 181 -13.79 -6.42 46.05
N GLY A 182 -13.10 -7.46 45.58
CA GLY A 182 -12.88 -7.71 44.15
C GLY A 182 -13.23 -9.13 43.71
N LEU A 183 -13.73 -9.27 42.48
CA LEU A 183 -13.96 -10.55 41.81
C LEU A 183 -13.38 -10.48 40.39
N ILE A 184 -12.38 -11.32 40.15
CA ILE A 184 -11.76 -11.53 38.84
C ILE A 184 -12.14 -12.93 38.37
N MET A 185 -12.87 -13.00 37.26
CA MET A 185 -13.24 -14.23 36.59
C MET A 185 -12.21 -14.54 35.50
N ILE A 186 -11.75 -15.78 35.44
CA ILE A 186 -10.90 -16.31 34.39
C ILE A 186 -11.60 -17.52 33.79
N GLY A 187 -11.82 -17.50 32.48
CA GLY A 187 -12.42 -18.62 31.79
C GLY A 187 -11.70 -18.97 30.50
N GLN A 188 -12.15 -20.06 29.89
CA GLN A 188 -11.66 -20.53 28.62
C GLN A 188 -12.86 -20.94 27.76
N ARG A 189 -12.90 -20.47 26.51
CA ARG A 189 -13.95 -20.78 25.55
C ARG A 189 -13.33 -21.10 24.20
N GLN A 190 -13.97 -21.99 23.46
CA GLN A 190 -13.60 -22.24 22.10
C GLN A 190 -14.28 -21.21 21.19
N GLU A 191 -13.49 -20.34 20.58
CA GLU A 191 -13.94 -19.36 19.60
C GLU A 191 -13.21 -19.61 18.29
N ALA A 192 -13.94 -19.66 17.18
CA ALA A 192 -13.32 -19.77 15.86
C ALA A 192 -12.34 -20.96 15.71
N GLY A 193 -12.57 -22.05 16.45
CA GLY A 193 -11.69 -23.23 16.47
C GLY A 193 -10.46 -23.11 17.38
N GLU A 194 -10.27 -21.99 18.08
CA GLU A 194 -9.18 -21.79 19.05
C GLU A 194 -9.70 -21.79 20.49
N GLN A 195 -8.96 -22.42 21.38
CA GLN A 195 -9.17 -22.25 22.81
C GLN A 195 -8.62 -20.89 23.25
N ARG A 196 -9.52 -19.96 23.55
CA ARG A 196 -9.18 -18.62 24.04
C ARG A 196 -9.43 -18.53 25.53
N ARG A 197 -8.50 -17.92 26.25
CA ARG A 197 -8.66 -17.58 27.66
C ARG A 197 -9.06 -16.12 27.79
N PHE A 198 -9.95 -15.85 28.73
CA PHE A 198 -10.48 -14.53 29.00
C PHE A 198 -10.42 -14.23 30.49
N ILE A 199 -10.14 -12.97 30.80
CA ILE A 199 -10.15 -12.40 32.13
C ILE A 199 -11.20 -11.29 32.16
N GLN A 200 -12.03 -11.29 33.20
CA GLN A 200 -13.07 -10.28 33.40
C GLN A 200 -13.05 -9.82 34.85
N ILE A 201 -13.13 -8.51 35.05
CA ILE A 201 -13.29 -7.93 36.38
C ILE A 201 -14.78 -7.68 36.58
N VAL A 202 -15.42 -8.53 37.38
CA VAL A 202 -16.86 -8.47 37.63
C VAL A 202 -17.19 -7.40 38.66
N LYS A 203 -16.31 -7.27 39.66
CA LYS A 203 -16.46 -6.32 40.77
C LYS A 203 -15.09 -5.89 41.24
N MET A 204 -14.94 -4.61 41.54
CA MET A 204 -13.82 -4.10 42.33
C MET A 204 -14.25 -2.85 43.10
N ARG A 205 -14.23 -2.91 44.44
CA ARG A 205 -14.53 -1.76 45.31
C ARG A 205 -13.34 -0.81 45.38
N GLY A 206 -13.60 0.49 45.45
CA GLY A 206 -12.57 1.51 45.64
C GLY A 206 -11.80 1.93 44.38
N THR A 207 -12.03 1.30 43.23
CA THR A 207 -11.48 1.74 41.93
C THR A 207 -12.49 1.55 40.81
N ASP A 208 -12.43 2.43 39.81
CA ASP A 208 -13.06 2.14 38.53
C ASP A 208 -12.28 1.02 37.83
N HIS A 209 -12.97 0.24 37.00
CA HIS A 209 -12.40 -0.90 36.30
C HIS A 209 -13.16 -1.23 35.03
N SER A 210 -12.47 -1.87 34.08
CA SER A 210 -13.12 -2.43 32.91
C SER A 210 -14.02 -3.61 33.29
N ARG A 211 -15.28 -3.57 32.87
CA ARG A 211 -16.23 -4.69 33.00
C ARG A 211 -16.25 -5.62 31.78
N GLU A 212 -15.57 -5.25 30.71
CA GLU A 212 -15.43 -6.08 29.51
C GLU A 212 -14.56 -7.31 29.78
N GLU A 213 -14.80 -8.37 29.00
CA GLU A 213 -13.91 -9.52 28.95
C GLU A 213 -12.70 -9.21 28.06
N HIS A 214 -11.51 -9.48 28.57
CA HIS A 214 -10.25 -9.31 27.84
C HIS A 214 -9.62 -10.67 27.58
N SER A 215 -9.19 -10.94 26.35
CA SER A 215 -8.45 -12.16 26.08
C SER A 215 -7.06 -12.08 26.71
N PHE A 216 -6.44 -13.20 27.03
CA PHE A 216 -5.05 -13.21 27.48
C PHE A 216 -4.33 -14.47 27.00
N VAL A 217 -3.00 -14.39 26.96
CA VAL A 217 -2.12 -15.51 26.62
C VAL A 217 -1.21 -15.83 27.80
N ILE A 218 -0.84 -17.11 27.90
CA ILE A 218 0.20 -17.59 28.81
C ILE A 218 1.41 -17.89 27.94
N THR A 219 2.53 -17.23 28.24
CA THR A 219 3.83 -17.38 27.58
C THR A 219 4.90 -17.74 28.63
N TRP A 220 6.14 -17.94 28.21
CA TRP A 220 7.27 -18.13 29.14
C TRP A 220 7.50 -16.92 30.05
N ALA A 221 7.16 -15.70 29.57
CA ALA A 221 7.19 -14.49 30.38
C ALA A 221 6.01 -14.38 31.38
N GLY A 222 5.07 -15.31 31.34
CA GLY A 222 3.85 -15.33 32.16
C GLY A 222 2.58 -14.95 31.40
N ILE A 223 1.59 -14.44 32.12
CA ILE A 223 0.34 -13.92 31.58
C ILE A 223 0.56 -12.53 30.99
N ASP A 224 0.05 -12.36 29.76
CA ASP A 224 -0.09 -11.07 29.11
C ASP A 224 -1.55 -10.87 28.71
N VAL A 225 -2.17 -9.82 29.26
CA VAL A 225 -3.58 -9.50 29.02
C VAL A 225 -3.68 -8.67 27.75
N PHE A 226 -4.54 -9.11 26.83
CA PHE A 226 -4.85 -8.38 25.63
C PHE A 226 -6.06 -7.48 25.89
N ALA A 227 -5.80 -6.23 26.28
CA ALA A 227 -6.81 -5.22 26.58
C ALA A 227 -6.80 -4.05 25.57
N PRO A 228 -6.97 -4.32 24.27
CA PRO A 228 -6.74 -3.34 23.21
C PRO A 228 -7.67 -2.13 23.29
N ARG A 229 -8.93 -2.31 23.73
CA ARG A 229 -9.89 -1.21 23.89
C ARG A 229 -9.47 -0.18 24.93
N VAL A 230 -8.58 -0.56 25.85
CA VAL A 230 -8.08 0.30 26.94
C VAL A 230 -6.62 0.71 26.69
N THR A 231 -5.86 -0.07 25.93
CA THR A 231 -4.41 0.14 25.73
C THR A 231 -4.07 0.74 24.36
N ILE A 232 -4.93 0.54 23.36
CA ILE A 232 -4.70 0.96 21.98
C ILE A 232 -5.69 2.08 21.65
N HIS A 233 -5.22 3.30 21.81
CA HIS A 233 -5.88 4.49 21.29
C HIS A 233 -4.98 5.12 20.23
N ARG A 234 -5.58 5.63 19.14
CA ARG A 234 -4.83 6.49 18.21
C ARG A 234 -4.49 7.76 18.97
N LYS A 235 -3.19 8.03 19.14
CA LYS A 235 -2.72 9.28 19.75
C LYS A 235 -2.97 10.43 18.79
N ASP A 236 -3.44 11.57 19.31
CA ASP A 236 -3.47 12.81 18.56
C ASP A 236 -2.04 13.24 18.24
N ILE A 237 -1.81 13.65 17.00
CA ILE A 237 -0.52 14.17 16.54
C ILE A 237 -0.67 15.69 16.45
N GLU A 238 0.12 16.42 17.24
CA GLU A 238 0.16 17.89 17.16
C GLU A 238 1.08 18.33 16.00
N GLY A 239 0.54 19.06 15.01
CA GLY A 239 1.28 19.65 13.89
C GLY A 239 0.95 19.07 12.50
N GLU A 240 1.66 19.52 11.46
CA GLU A 240 1.54 18.92 10.12
C GLU A 240 2.12 17.49 10.12
N GLU A 241 1.31 16.53 9.68
CA GLU A 241 1.73 15.13 9.58
C GLU A 241 2.82 14.97 8.52
N PRO A 242 4.04 14.52 8.89
CA PRO A 242 5.10 14.27 7.91
C PRO A 242 4.61 13.23 6.88
N ARG A 243 4.90 13.46 5.60
CA ARG A 243 4.46 12.59 4.50
C ARG A 243 5.59 11.69 4.01
N LEU A 244 5.25 10.45 3.70
CA LEU A 244 6.15 9.45 3.16
C LEU A 244 5.98 9.35 1.64
N ARG A 245 7.12 9.31 0.95
CA ARG A 245 7.20 8.87 -0.45
C ARG A 245 7.57 7.39 -0.51
N THR A 246 6.87 6.64 -1.35
CA THR A 246 7.04 5.19 -1.46
C THR A 246 8.38 4.84 -2.11
N GLY A 247 8.85 5.66 -3.06
CA GLY A 247 10.04 5.37 -3.87
C GLY A 247 9.78 4.32 -4.97
N ILE A 248 8.52 3.90 -5.15
CA ILE A 248 8.10 2.98 -6.21
C ILE A 248 7.91 3.79 -7.50
N SER A 249 8.42 3.26 -8.62
CA SER A 249 8.51 3.99 -9.88
C SER A 249 7.15 4.54 -10.33
N ARG A 250 7.04 5.88 -10.39
CA ARG A 250 5.85 6.65 -10.76
C ARG A 250 4.59 6.37 -9.93
N PHE A 251 4.71 5.60 -8.84
CA PHE A 251 3.60 5.37 -7.94
C PHE A 251 3.32 6.61 -7.08
N ASP A 252 4.39 7.31 -6.68
CA ASP A 252 4.28 8.58 -5.95
C ASP A 252 3.54 9.66 -6.76
N ASP A 253 3.54 9.60 -8.09
CA ASP A 253 2.75 10.50 -8.96
C ASP A 253 1.24 10.37 -8.69
N LEU A 254 0.78 9.24 -8.15
CA LEU A 254 -0.62 9.00 -7.82
C LEU A 254 -1.00 9.51 -6.42
N LEU A 255 -0.01 9.77 -5.56
CA LEU A 255 -0.18 9.98 -4.13
C LEU A 255 -0.08 11.45 -3.72
N GLY A 256 -0.08 12.39 -4.68
CA GLY A 256 0.04 13.82 -4.42
C GLY A 256 1.34 14.15 -3.68
N ASP A 257 1.22 14.75 -2.49
CA ASP A 257 2.36 15.10 -1.65
C ASP A 257 2.93 13.91 -0.84
N GLY A 258 2.35 12.72 -0.99
CA GLY A 258 2.75 11.49 -0.32
C GLY A 258 1.81 11.07 0.81
N ILE A 259 2.08 9.90 1.37
CA ILE A 259 1.23 9.22 2.36
C ILE A 259 1.48 9.81 3.76
N PRO A 260 0.46 10.29 4.48
CA PRO A 260 0.64 10.78 5.84
C PRO A 260 1.18 9.69 6.77
N ARG A 261 2.17 10.02 7.62
CA ARG A 261 2.70 9.09 8.62
C ARG A 261 1.60 8.65 9.58
N GLY A 262 1.65 7.39 10.00
CA GLY A 262 0.61 6.76 10.79
C GLY A 262 -0.53 6.16 9.96
N SER A 263 -0.60 6.47 8.65
CA SER A 263 -1.64 5.92 7.78
C SER A 263 -1.46 4.42 7.57
N SER A 264 -2.58 3.69 7.63
CA SER A 264 -2.68 2.31 7.17
C SER A 264 -3.44 2.26 5.83
N LEU A 265 -2.88 1.56 4.86
CA LEU A 265 -3.41 1.40 3.52
C LEU A 265 -3.69 -0.07 3.26
N LEU A 266 -4.91 -0.37 2.82
CA LEU A 266 -5.29 -1.71 2.38
C LEU A 266 -4.84 -1.90 0.92
N ILE A 267 -4.10 -2.97 0.63
CA ILE A 267 -3.70 -3.37 -0.72
C ILE A 267 -4.60 -4.54 -1.12
N ALA A 268 -5.67 -4.25 -1.84
CA ALA A 268 -6.69 -5.23 -2.17
C ALA A 268 -6.62 -5.64 -3.63
N GLY A 269 -6.74 -6.94 -3.92
CA GLY A 269 -6.75 -7.44 -5.28
C GLY A 269 -6.92 -8.95 -5.34
N VAL A 270 -7.34 -9.46 -6.51
CA VAL A 270 -7.38 -10.92 -6.73
C VAL A 270 -5.96 -11.52 -6.72
N ALA A 271 -5.86 -12.84 -6.57
CA ALA A 271 -4.58 -13.53 -6.61
C ALA A 271 -3.81 -13.25 -7.93
N GLY A 272 -2.48 -13.11 -7.85
CA GLY A 272 -1.62 -12.87 -9.01
C GLY A 272 -1.57 -11.43 -9.56
N THR A 273 -2.22 -10.47 -8.90
CA THR A 273 -2.22 -9.05 -9.28
C THR A 273 -0.97 -8.27 -8.84
N GLY A 274 -0.11 -8.86 -8.00
CA GLY A 274 1.16 -8.25 -7.59
C GLY A 274 1.17 -7.63 -6.19
N LYS A 275 0.20 -7.94 -5.32
CA LYS A 275 0.13 -7.45 -3.92
C LYS A 275 1.45 -7.62 -3.16
N THR A 276 1.97 -8.85 -3.10
CA THR A 276 3.22 -9.19 -2.42
C THR A 276 4.42 -8.45 -3.01
N VAL A 277 4.48 -8.31 -4.34
CA VAL A 277 5.58 -7.60 -5.01
C VAL A 277 5.56 -6.10 -4.67
N LEU A 278 4.38 -5.46 -4.73
CA LEU A 278 4.22 -4.05 -4.38
C LEU A 278 4.60 -3.80 -2.92
N SER A 279 4.14 -4.67 -2.00
CA SER A 279 4.44 -4.57 -0.58
C SER A 279 5.91 -4.81 -0.26
N LEU A 280 6.55 -5.78 -0.93
CA LEU A 280 7.98 -6.05 -0.77
C LEU A 280 8.83 -4.89 -1.31
N GLU A 281 8.45 -4.31 -2.45
CA GLU A 281 9.12 -3.13 -2.99
C GLU A 281 9.02 -1.94 -2.04
N PHE A 282 7.84 -1.72 -1.44
CA PHE A 282 7.63 -0.66 -0.47
C PHE A 282 8.61 -0.73 0.70
N ILE A 283 8.89 -1.93 1.22
CA ILE A 283 9.88 -2.15 2.28
C ILE A 283 11.30 -1.94 1.76
N TYR A 284 11.65 -2.53 0.61
CA TYR A 284 12.98 -2.42 0.03
C TYR A 284 13.38 -0.97 -0.29
N ARG A 285 12.48 -0.20 -0.93
CA ARG A 285 12.69 1.22 -1.24
C ARG A 285 12.82 2.06 0.02
N GLY A 286 12.11 1.70 1.08
CA GLY A 286 12.25 2.32 2.40
C GLY A 286 13.62 2.11 3.00
N ALA A 287 14.12 0.89 2.97
CA ALA A 287 15.46 0.58 3.46
C ALA A 287 16.54 1.37 2.70
N LYS A 288 16.41 1.47 1.36
CA LYS A 288 17.29 2.33 0.54
C LYS A 288 17.21 3.81 0.90
N ALA A 289 16.04 4.28 1.37
CA ALA A 289 15.84 5.64 1.87
C ALA A 289 16.22 5.82 3.36
N GLY A 290 16.79 4.81 4.02
CA GLY A 290 17.16 4.88 5.44
C GLY A 290 16.00 4.67 6.41
N GLU A 291 14.86 4.16 5.94
CA GLU A 291 13.69 3.86 6.75
C GLU A 291 13.59 2.37 7.06
N LYS A 292 13.58 2.04 8.35
CA LYS A 292 13.41 0.66 8.80
C LYS A 292 12.04 0.11 8.42
N GLY A 293 12.00 -1.10 7.87
CA GLY A 293 10.78 -1.76 7.44
C GLY A 293 10.63 -3.16 8.01
N ILE A 294 9.41 -3.52 8.42
CA ILE A 294 9.08 -4.89 8.84
C ILE A 294 8.00 -5.49 7.95
N PHE A 295 8.20 -6.74 7.53
CA PHE A 295 7.28 -7.49 6.68
C PHE A 295 6.79 -8.73 7.43
N PHE A 296 5.52 -8.76 7.81
CA PHE A 296 4.85 -9.93 8.37
C PHE A 296 4.21 -10.75 7.25
N SER A 297 4.74 -11.95 7.02
CA SER A 297 4.28 -12.84 5.97
C SER A 297 3.53 -14.03 6.54
N PHE A 298 2.36 -14.32 5.99
CA PHE A 298 1.52 -15.47 6.36
C PHE A 298 1.40 -16.52 5.26
N GLU A 299 1.85 -16.19 4.04
CA GLU A 299 1.76 -17.05 2.86
C GLU A 299 3.16 -17.45 2.36
N GLU A 300 4.08 -16.49 2.25
CA GLU A 300 5.38 -16.68 1.62
C GLU A 300 6.52 -16.74 2.64
N THR A 301 7.39 -17.74 2.53
CA THR A 301 8.53 -17.88 3.44
C THR A 301 9.59 -16.82 3.15
N GLU A 302 10.39 -16.47 4.15
CA GLU A 302 11.50 -15.53 3.98
C GLU A 302 12.44 -15.91 2.81
N PRO A 303 12.88 -17.17 2.63
CA PRO A 303 13.67 -17.56 1.46
C PRO A 303 12.98 -17.30 0.11
N ARG A 304 11.66 -17.48 0.02
CA ARG A 304 10.88 -17.22 -1.21
C ARG A 304 10.74 -15.73 -1.50
N LEU A 305 10.56 -14.90 -0.48
CA LEU A 305 10.57 -13.44 -0.62
C LEU A 305 11.94 -12.93 -1.06
N ARG A 306 13.04 -13.45 -0.47
CA ARG A 306 14.42 -13.15 -0.90
C ARG A 306 14.67 -13.55 -2.36
N ALA A 307 14.21 -14.74 -2.77
CA ALA A 307 14.31 -15.19 -4.16
C ALA A 307 13.54 -14.28 -5.13
N THR A 308 12.34 -13.84 -4.73
CA THR A 308 11.53 -12.88 -5.51
C THR A 308 12.27 -11.55 -5.67
N ALA A 309 12.83 -11.02 -4.58
CA ALA A 309 13.63 -9.79 -4.62
C ALA A 309 14.84 -9.90 -5.56
N ARG A 310 15.58 -11.00 -5.50
CA ARG A 310 16.71 -11.25 -6.43
C ARG A 310 16.26 -11.32 -7.89
N GLY A 311 15.13 -11.97 -8.17
CA GLY A 311 14.54 -12.02 -9.51
C GLY A 311 14.15 -10.64 -10.07
N LEU A 312 13.87 -9.68 -9.18
CA LEU A 312 13.58 -8.29 -9.52
C LEU A 312 14.84 -7.40 -9.51
N GLY A 313 16.02 -7.95 -9.23
CA GLY A 313 17.29 -7.21 -9.17
C GLY A 313 17.48 -6.39 -7.90
N TRP A 314 16.79 -6.74 -6.81
CA TRP A 314 16.93 -6.08 -5.51
C TRP A 314 17.87 -6.84 -4.60
N ASP A 315 18.79 -6.13 -3.94
CA ASP A 315 19.66 -6.69 -2.90
C ASP A 315 18.98 -6.57 -1.53
N LEU A 316 17.93 -7.37 -1.34
CA LEU A 316 17.20 -7.42 -0.07
C LEU A 316 18.03 -8.07 1.04
N ASP A 317 18.93 -8.98 0.68
CA ASP A 317 19.79 -9.71 1.61
C ASP A 317 20.67 -8.71 2.39
N ALA A 318 21.31 -7.77 1.70
CA ALA A 318 22.10 -6.71 2.34
C ALA A 318 21.28 -5.80 3.28
N GLU A 319 20.02 -5.49 2.94
CA GLU A 319 19.18 -4.64 3.79
C GLU A 319 18.72 -5.36 5.07
N ILE A 320 18.57 -6.68 5.03
CA ILE A 320 18.28 -7.49 6.22
C ILE A 320 19.52 -7.58 7.10
N GLU A 321 20.70 -7.82 6.53
CA GLU A 321 21.97 -7.87 7.29
C GLU A 321 22.30 -6.54 7.98
N ARG A 322 21.96 -5.41 7.35
CA ARG A 322 22.08 -4.07 7.95
C ARG A 322 21.05 -3.78 9.05
N GLY A 323 20.09 -4.68 9.28
CA GLY A 323 18.98 -4.46 10.21
C GLY A 323 18.01 -3.37 9.75
N MET A 324 17.98 -3.07 8.45
CA MET A 324 17.03 -2.13 7.85
C MET A 324 15.71 -2.80 7.52
N VAL A 325 15.73 -4.10 7.20
CA VAL A 325 14.54 -4.90 6.92
C VAL A 325 14.47 -6.09 7.87
N GLU A 326 13.27 -6.35 8.39
CA GLU A 326 12.97 -7.57 9.14
C GLU A 326 11.81 -8.29 8.48
N ILE A 327 11.96 -9.60 8.23
CA ILE A 327 10.90 -10.45 7.68
C ILE A 327 10.50 -11.45 8.75
N VAL A 328 9.21 -11.52 9.06
CA VAL A 328 8.65 -12.42 10.07
C VAL A 328 7.64 -13.32 9.37
N PHE A 329 8.00 -14.58 9.17
CA PHE A 329 7.09 -15.57 8.60
C PHE A 329 6.33 -16.33 9.70
N ILE A 330 5.00 -16.36 9.58
CA ILE A 330 4.11 -17.09 10.48
C ILE A 330 3.27 -18.05 9.64
N PRO A 331 3.52 -19.37 9.73
CA PRO A 331 2.75 -20.33 8.95
C PRO A 331 1.29 -20.35 9.41
N GLN A 332 0.37 -20.47 8.44
CA GLN A 332 -1.07 -20.40 8.68
C GLN A 332 -1.60 -21.27 9.84
N PRO A 333 -1.18 -22.54 10.01
CA PRO A 333 -1.62 -23.38 11.12
C PRO A 333 -1.24 -22.85 12.51
N SER A 334 -0.14 -22.10 12.60
CA SER A 334 0.40 -21.56 13.85
C SER A 334 -0.21 -20.21 14.24
N ILE A 335 -1.01 -19.59 13.37
CA ILE A 335 -1.59 -18.27 13.62
C ILE A 335 -2.46 -18.31 14.88
N ARG A 336 -2.09 -17.51 15.88
CA ARG A 336 -2.88 -17.14 17.07
C ARG A 336 -3.10 -15.64 17.04
N VAL A 337 -4.29 -15.19 16.63
CA VAL A 337 -4.56 -13.77 16.29
C VAL A 337 -4.10 -12.81 17.40
N GLU A 338 -4.51 -13.04 18.64
CA GLU A 338 -4.18 -12.13 19.77
C GLU A 338 -2.69 -12.14 20.09
N GLY A 339 -2.09 -13.33 20.19
CA GLY A 339 -0.67 -13.46 20.51
C GLY A 339 0.23 -12.86 19.42
N HIS A 340 -0.18 -12.99 18.15
CA HIS A 340 0.57 -12.41 17.04
C HIS A 340 0.33 -10.91 16.88
N LEU A 341 -0.84 -10.36 17.20
CA LEU A 341 -1.03 -8.90 17.27
C LEU A 341 -0.08 -8.26 18.30
N LEU A 342 0.05 -8.89 19.47
CA LEU A 342 0.98 -8.46 20.51
C LEU A 342 2.44 -8.54 20.01
N MET A 343 2.84 -9.68 19.46
CA MET A 343 4.18 -9.87 18.90
C MET A 343 4.50 -8.85 17.79
N MET A 344 3.55 -8.61 16.89
CA MET A 344 3.70 -7.60 15.83
C MET A 344 3.92 -6.21 16.42
N THR A 345 3.14 -5.84 17.45
CA THR A 345 3.29 -4.57 18.17
C THR A 345 4.68 -4.42 18.77
N GLU A 346 5.17 -5.44 19.45
CA GLU A 346 6.51 -5.44 20.05
C GLU A 346 7.61 -5.30 19.02
N ARG A 347 7.54 -6.04 17.91
CA ARG A 347 8.56 -5.97 16.85
C ARG A 347 8.54 -4.63 16.12
N ILE A 348 7.36 -4.09 15.80
CA ILE A 348 7.21 -2.77 15.17
C ILE A 348 7.86 -1.69 16.05
N LEU A 349 7.55 -1.68 17.36
CA LEU A 349 8.09 -0.70 18.29
C LEU A 349 9.58 -0.92 18.58
N GLY A 350 10.00 -2.17 18.77
CA GLY A 350 11.38 -2.53 19.06
C GLY A 350 12.33 -2.22 17.90
N MET A 351 11.91 -2.50 16.67
CA MET A 351 12.67 -2.14 15.46
C MET A 351 12.66 -0.62 15.21
N LYS A 352 11.70 0.11 15.78
CA LYS A 352 11.35 1.49 15.40
C LYS A 352 11.02 1.57 13.91
N ALA A 353 10.21 0.62 13.45
CA ALA A 353 9.84 0.50 12.05
C ALA A 353 9.08 1.76 11.59
N ARG A 354 9.43 2.23 10.39
CA ARG A 354 8.79 3.36 9.70
C ARG A 354 7.90 2.90 8.55
N ARG A 355 8.06 1.66 8.11
CA ARG A 355 7.24 0.96 7.13
C ARG A 355 6.83 -0.40 7.67
N VAL A 356 5.56 -0.74 7.57
CA VAL A 356 5.02 -2.01 8.06
C VAL A 356 4.24 -2.67 6.92
N VAL A 357 4.50 -3.93 6.66
CA VAL A 357 3.70 -4.75 5.74
C VAL A 357 3.09 -5.92 6.49
N VAL A 358 1.84 -6.22 6.17
CA VAL A 358 1.13 -7.42 6.61
C VAL A 358 0.56 -8.12 5.37
N ASP A 359 1.20 -9.22 4.97
CA ASP A 359 0.87 -9.99 3.77
C ASP A 359 0.49 -11.44 4.12
N SER A 360 -0.79 -11.78 4.26
CA SER A 360 -1.97 -10.94 4.08
C SER A 360 -2.84 -10.90 5.35
N VAL A 361 -3.58 -9.79 5.55
CA VAL A 361 -4.56 -9.70 6.64
C VAL A 361 -5.71 -10.70 6.46
N SER A 362 -6.03 -11.08 5.22
CA SER A 362 -7.00 -12.13 4.89
C SER A 362 -6.57 -13.49 5.48
N VAL A 363 -5.30 -13.87 5.32
CA VAL A 363 -4.76 -15.10 5.91
C VAL A 363 -4.54 -14.96 7.41
N PHE A 364 -4.08 -13.80 7.88
CA PHE A 364 -3.93 -13.53 9.31
C PHE A 364 -5.24 -13.75 10.08
N LEU A 365 -6.34 -13.27 9.53
CA LEU A 365 -7.67 -13.34 10.14
C LEU A 365 -8.50 -14.53 9.59
N HIS A 366 -7.88 -15.55 8.99
CA HIS A 366 -8.62 -16.68 8.37
C HIS A 366 -9.58 -17.39 9.34
N LYS A 367 -9.23 -17.46 10.63
CA LYS A 367 -10.07 -18.06 11.69
C LYS A 367 -11.22 -17.14 12.11
N VAL A 368 -11.11 -15.83 11.91
CA VAL A 368 -12.18 -14.88 12.25
C VAL A 368 -13.31 -15.01 11.24
N LYS A 369 -14.50 -15.34 11.76
CA LYS A 369 -15.73 -15.52 10.97
C LYS A 369 -16.72 -14.36 11.14
N ASP A 370 -16.57 -13.59 12.21
CA ASP A 370 -17.43 -12.44 12.51
C ASP A 370 -16.81 -11.16 11.95
N PRO A 371 -17.49 -10.45 11.02
CA PRO A 371 -17.02 -9.19 10.47
C PRO A 371 -16.77 -8.09 11.51
N GLN A 372 -17.49 -8.08 12.65
CA GLN A 372 -17.24 -7.09 13.71
C GLN A 372 -15.91 -7.34 14.41
N VAL A 373 -15.57 -8.62 14.63
CA VAL A 373 -14.28 -8.99 15.19
C VAL A 373 -13.15 -8.70 14.20
N ASP A 374 -13.35 -8.97 12.92
CA ASP A 374 -12.40 -8.67 11.85
C ASP A 374 -12.08 -7.16 11.81
N ARG A 375 -13.13 -6.34 11.76
CA ARG A 375 -13.06 -4.88 11.84
C ARG A 375 -12.30 -4.41 13.08
N GLU A 376 -12.58 -4.99 14.25
CA GLU A 376 -11.89 -4.66 15.49
C GLU A 376 -10.37 -4.97 15.39
N LYS A 377 -9.99 -6.12 14.85
CA LYS A 377 -8.57 -6.51 14.74
C LYS A 377 -7.80 -5.66 13.72
N ILE A 378 -8.42 -5.29 12.61
CA ILE A 378 -7.82 -4.37 11.64
C ILE A 378 -7.65 -2.99 12.25
N PHE A 379 -8.64 -2.50 13.00
CA PHE A 379 -8.53 -1.23 13.70
C PHE A 379 -7.38 -1.22 14.73
N GLN A 380 -7.19 -2.33 15.45
CA GLN A 380 -6.08 -2.50 16.39
C GLN A 380 -4.73 -2.43 15.68
N LEU A 381 -4.57 -3.18 14.59
CA LEU A 381 -3.35 -3.17 13.78
C LEU A 381 -3.06 -1.78 13.21
N ALA A 382 -4.09 -1.11 12.67
CA ALA A 382 -3.96 0.25 12.15
C ALA A 382 -3.56 1.25 13.25
N SER A 383 -4.07 1.08 14.47
CA SER A 383 -3.73 1.94 15.61
C SER A 383 -2.31 1.71 16.12
N VAL A 384 -1.80 0.48 16.06
CA VAL A 384 -0.39 0.17 16.35
C VAL A 384 0.53 0.89 15.36
N ILE A 385 0.20 0.83 14.07
CA ILE A 385 0.94 1.50 12.99
C ILE A 385 0.89 3.03 13.15
N HIS A 386 -0.28 3.57 13.46
CA HIS A 386 -0.49 4.99 13.77
C HIS A 386 0.40 5.46 14.91
N ASN A 387 0.37 4.75 16.04
CA ASN A 387 1.14 5.11 17.22
C ASN A 387 2.66 4.95 17.04
N ALA A 388 3.09 4.04 16.16
CA ALA A 388 4.49 3.91 15.75
C ALA A 388 4.94 5.00 14.78
N GLN A 389 4.01 5.84 14.28
CA GLN A 389 4.27 6.83 13.23
C GLN A 389 4.91 6.16 12.00
N ALA A 390 4.39 4.99 11.64
CA ALA A 390 4.78 4.20 10.49
C ALA A 390 3.70 4.28 9.39
N VAL A 391 4.06 3.96 8.15
CA VAL A 391 3.06 3.72 7.09
C VAL A 391 2.88 2.22 6.91
N GLY A 392 1.63 1.77 6.96
CA GLY A 392 1.24 0.36 6.92
C GLY A 392 0.64 -0.05 5.59
N PHE A 393 1.14 -1.12 4.96
CA PHE A 393 0.49 -1.79 3.83
C PHE A 393 -0.10 -3.12 4.29
N LEU A 394 -1.42 -3.22 4.24
CA LEU A 394 -2.18 -4.39 4.69
C LEU A 394 -2.75 -5.10 3.46
N ALA A 395 -2.13 -6.20 3.02
CA ALA A 395 -2.61 -6.90 1.83
C ALA A 395 -3.85 -7.74 2.15
N THR A 396 -4.85 -7.69 1.28
CA THR A 396 -6.05 -8.53 1.39
C THR A 396 -6.47 -9.06 0.03
N ASP A 397 -7.10 -10.22 0.03
CA ASP A 397 -7.70 -10.77 -1.18
C ASP A 397 -9.10 -10.20 -1.41
N ILE A 398 -9.39 -9.95 -2.69
CA ILE A 398 -10.76 -9.72 -3.17
C ILE A 398 -11.29 -11.07 -3.67
N PRO A 399 -12.42 -11.58 -3.14
CA PRO A 399 -13.03 -12.79 -3.64
C PRO A 399 -13.42 -12.64 -5.12
N TYR A 400 -13.03 -13.61 -5.94
CA TYR A 400 -13.29 -13.57 -7.38
C TYR A 400 -14.80 -13.50 -7.68
N GLY A 401 -15.20 -12.63 -8.61
CA GLY A 401 -16.60 -12.47 -9.01
C GLY A 401 -17.47 -11.66 -8.04
N THR A 402 -16.88 -10.96 -7.06
CA THR A 402 -17.60 -10.10 -6.13
C THR A 402 -17.42 -8.62 -6.44
N HIS A 403 -18.35 -7.79 -5.94
CA HIS A 403 -18.24 -6.33 -5.95
C HIS A 403 -17.59 -5.78 -4.66
N GLN A 404 -17.17 -6.67 -3.76
CA GLN A 404 -16.45 -6.28 -2.55
C GLN A 404 -15.03 -5.86 -2.89
N ILE A 405 -14.46 -4.97 -2.07
CA ILE A 405 -13.08 -4.50 -2.22
C ILE A 405 -12.14 -5.12 -1.19
N SER A 406 -12.64 -6.07 -0.40
CA SER A 406 -11.92 -6.81 0.64
C SER A 406 -12.66 -8.11 0.94
N ARG A 407 -12.22 -8.87 1.96
CA ARG A 407 -12.79 -10.19 2.26
C ARG A 407 -14.21 -10.10 2.83
N PHE A 408 -14.50 -9.10 3.67
CA PHE A 408 -15.81 -8.90 4.28
C PHE A 408 -16.49 -7.58 3.88
N GLY A 409 -15.80 -6.67 3.17
CA GLY A 409 -16.32 -5.34 2.83
C GLY A 409 -16.44 -4.40 4.04
N VAL A 410 -15.69 -4.64 5.11
CA VAL A 410 -15.65 -3.79 6.31
C VAL A 410 -14.26 -3.19 6.55
N GLU A 411 -13.23 -3.83 6.00
CA GLU A 411 -11.82 -3.52 6.18
C GLU A 411 -11.46 -2.11 5.67
N GLU A 412 -12.02 -1.71 4.52
CA GLU A 412 -11.81 -0.41 3.86
C GLU A 412 -12.24 0.78 4.73
N THR A 413 -13.16 0.56 5.65
CA THR A 413 -13.69 1.62 6.52
C THR A 413 -12.72 1.93 7.66
N MET A 414 -11.91 0.95 8.07
CA MET A 414 -10.98 1.02 9.20
C MET A 414 -9.61 1.61 8.85
N VAL A 415 -9.28 1.63 7.56
CA VAL A 415 -8.01 2.14 7.03
C VAL A 415 -8.13 3.56 6.49
N ASP A 416 -6.99 4.21 6.39
CA ASP A 416 -6.86 5.60 5.91
C ASP A 416 -6.82 5.64 4.38
N GLY A 417 -6.30 4.59 3.73
CA GLY A 417 -6.36 4.44 2.29
C GLY A 417 -6.63 3.03 1.79
N VAL A 418 -7.06 2.92 0.54
CA VAL A 418 -7.31 1.65 -0.17
C VAL A 418 -6.71 1.76 -1.56
N ILE A 419 -5.85 0.80 -1.89
CA ILE A 419 -5.21 0.64 -3.19
C ILE A 419 -5.76 -0.65 -3.79
N LEU A 420 -6.38 -0.54 -4.96
CA LEU A 420 -6.95 -1.68 -5.69
C LEU A 420 -5.97 -2.13 -6.77
N LEU A 421 -5.64 -3.42 -6.77
CA LEU A 421 -4.92 -4.10 -7.82
C LEU A 421 -5.90 -5.03 -8.56
N SER A 422 -6.05 -4.79 -9.87
CA SER A 422 -6.92 -5.61 -10.72
C SER A 422 -6.16 -6.18 -11.90
N SER A 423 -6.61 -7.34 -12.39
CA SER A 423 -6.13 -7.93 -13.64
C SER A 423 -7.32 -8.10 -14.57
N MET A 424 -7.18 -7.65 -15.81
CA MET A 424 -8.23 -7.74 -16.84
C MET A 424 -7.67 -8.40 -18.09
N GLU A 425 -8.48 -9.21 -18.75
CA GLU A 425 -8.14 -9.77 -20.07
C GLU A 425 -8.46 -8.72 -21.13
N GLU A 426 -7.43 -8.28 -21.84
CA GLU A 426 -7.54 -7.30 -22.93
C GLU A 426 -6.77 -7.81 -24.14
N GLY A 427 -7.49 -8.13 -25.21
CA GLY A 427 -6.92 -8.79 -26.38
C GLY A 427 -6.41 -10.19 -26.00
N LEU A 428 -5.12 -10.45 -26.27
CA LEU A 428 -4.47 -11.74 -26.00
C LEU A 428 -3.68 -11.77 -24.68
N GLU A 429 -3.71 -10.70 -23.88
CA GLU A 429 -2.91 -10.58 -22.67
C GLU A 429 -3.73 -10.19 -21.44
N ARG A 430 -3.27 -10.63 -20.25
CA ARG A 430 -3.76 -10.12 -18.97
C ARG A 430 -3.01 -8.87 -18.56
N GLN A 431 -3.73 -7.76 -18.47
CA GLN A 431 -3.19 -6.48 -18.05
C GLN A 431 -3.48 -6.22 -16.58
N ARG A 432 -2.50 -5.65 -15.88
CA ARG A 432 -2.61 -5.28 -14.47
C ARG A 432 -2.81 -3.78 -14.33
N TYR A 433 -3.65 -3.41 -13.37
CA TYR A 433 -3.98 -2.03 -13.05
C TYR A 433 -3.87 -1.78 -11.55
N ILE A 434 -3.45 -0.56 -11.20
CA ILE A 434 -3.49 0.01 -9.85
C ILE A 434 -4.46 1.19 -9.82
N GLU A 435 -5.21 1.33 -8.74
CA GLU A 435 -6.12 2.45 -8.50
C GLU A 435 -6.06 2.87 -7.04
N ILE A 436 -5.92 4.17 -6.79
CA ILE A 436 -6.10 4.73 -5.44
C ILE A 436 -7.59 4.96 -5.24
N TYR A 437 -8.25 4.01 -4.58
CA TYR A 437 -9.71 4.07 -4.35
C TYR A 437 -10.06 5.07 -3.25
N LYS A 438 -9.19 5.17 -2.24
CA LYS A 438 -9.33 6.09 -1.11
C LYS A 438 -7.95 6.43 -0.57
N LEU A 439 -7.74 7.68 -0.21
CA LEU A 439 -6.62 8.10 0.64
C LEU A 439 -7.04 9.35 1.41
N ARG A 440 -7.19 9.22 2.74
CA ARG A 440 -7.57 10.33 3.61
C ARG A 440 -6.45 11.37 3.68
N ASN A 441 -6.83 12.63 3.90
CA ASN A 441 -5.92 13.77 4.07
C ASN A 441 -4.92 13.98 2.93
N THR A 442 -5.18 13.42 1.74
CA THR A 442 -4.27 13.49 0.59
C THR A 442 -5.08 13.48 -0.71
N ALA A 443 -4.88 14.52 -1.53
CA ALA A 443 -5.36 14.50 -2.91
C ALA A 443 -4.58 13.41 -3.67
N HIS A 444 -5.30 12.55 -4.39
CA HIS A 444 -4.72 11.45 -5.15
C HIS A 444 -5.32 11.39 -6.54
N LEU A 445 -4.56 10.86 -7.49
CA LEU A 445 -5.03 10.68 -8.85
C LEU A 445 -6.05 9.54 -8.87
N ARG A 446 -7.21 9.79 -9.47
CA ARG A 446 -8.33 8.84 -9.52
C ARG A 446 -8.28 7.99 -10.78
N GLY A 447 -8.92 6.82 -10.69
CA GLY A 447 -9.10 5.88 -11.78
C GLY A 447 -7.98 4.86 -11.88
N ARG A 448 -8.10 3.97 -12.87
CA ARG A 448 -7.16 2.87 -13.08
C ARG A 448 -5.94 3.34 -13.88
N HIS A 449 -4.78 2.90 -13.42
CA HIS A 449 -3.48 3.18 -14.01
C HIS A 449 -2.78 1.86 -14.31
N SER A 450 -2.23 1.71 -15.51
CA SER A 450 -1.58 0.45 -15.91
C SER A 450 -0.30 0.25 -15.10
N ILE A 451 -0.01 -0.99 -14.74
CA ILE A 451 1.26 -1.36 -14.08
C ILE A 451 1.96 -2.47 -14.83
N VAL A 452 3.29 -2.39 -14.86
CA VAL A 452 4.16 -3.48 -15.35
C VAL A 452 5.05 -3.90 -14.20
N ILE A 453 5.14 -5.21 -13.97
CA ILE A 453 6.06 -5.81 -13.02
C ILE A 453 7.16 -6.46 -13.85
N GLY A 454 8.39 -5.95 -13.73
CA GLY A 454 9.54 -6.42 -14.48
C GLY A 454 10.84 -6.27 -13.70
N PRO A 455 12.00 -6.42 -14.36
CA PRO A 455 13.29 -6.12 -13.74
C PRO A 455 13.28 -4.72 -13.13
N GLY A 456 13.67 -4.61 -11.86
CA GLY A 456 13.65 -3.38 -11.10
C GLY A 456 12.38 -3.14 -10.28
N GLY A 457 11.27 -3.88 -10.50
CA GLY A 457 10.05 -3.79 -9.69
C GLY A 457 8.77 -3.44 -10.43
N VAL A 458 7.84 -2.84 -9.70
CA VAL A 458 6.59 -2.26 -10.19
C VAL A 458 6.87 -0.90 -10.83
N THR A 459 6.48 -0.74 -12.10
CA THR A 459 6.41 0.56 -12.76
C THR A 459 4.97 0.92 -13.02
N VAL A 460 4.55 2.05 -12.47
CA VAL A 460 3.21 2.61 -12.68
C VAL A 460 3.23 3.50 -13.91
N TYR A 461 2.19 3.38 -14.73
CA TYR A 461 1.94 4.26 -15.85
C TYR A 461 0.64 5.02 -15.57
N PRO A 462 0.75 6.20 -14.94
CA PRO A 462 -0.40 7.04 -14.69
C PRO A 462 -1.17 7.21 -16.00
N ARG A 463 -2.48 7.04 -15.91
CA ARG A 463 -3.36 7.44 -16.99
C ARG A 463 -3.13 8.93 -17.11
N TYR A 464 -2.64 9.39 -18.27
CA TYR A 464 -2.62 10.81 -18.57
C TYR A 464 -4.07 11.26 -18.59
N ASN A 465 -4.53 11.79 -17.45
CA ASN A 465 -5.81 12.42 -17.38
C ASN A 465 -5.69 13.66 -18.26
N ALA A 466 -6.53 13.77 -19.29
CA ALA A 466 -6.50 14.93 -20.16
C ALA A 466 -6.55 16.22 -19.32
N GLU A 467 -7.29 16.21 -18.20
CA GLU A 467 -7.34 17.26 -17.17
C GLU A 467 -5.98 17.69 -16.58
N ALA A 468 -5.05 16.77 -16.34
CA ALA A 468 -3.70 17.14 -15.84
C ALA A 468 -2.82 17.72 -16.97
N ALA A 469 -3.04 17.30 -18.22
CA ALA A 469 -2.46 17.97 -19.38
C ALA A 469 -3.12 19.34 -19.66
N PHE A 470 -4.31 19.60 -19.10
CA PHE A 470 -5.04 20.88 -19.13
C PHE A 470 -4.80 21.75 -17.88
N ALA A 471 -4.04 21.29 -16.88
CA ALA A 471 -3.85 22.02 -15.62
C ALA A 471 -3.15 23.37 -15.82
N GLU A 472 -2.28 23.46 -16.82
CA GLU A 472 -1.81 24.71 -17.38
C GLU A 472 -2.13 24.70 -18.89
N PRO A 473 -2.79 25.74 -19.43
CA PRO A 473 -2.98 25.83 -20.87
C PRO A 473 -1.61 25.82 -21.56
N PRO A 474 -1.45 25.12 -22.70
CA PRO A 474 -0.20 25.15 -23.42
C PRO A 474 0.16 26.61 -23.74
N PRO A 475 1.45 26.98 -23.69
CA PRO A 475 1.85 28.35 -23.98
C PRO A 475 1.35 28.76 -25.36
N PRO A 476 0.98 30.04 -25.56
CA PRO A 476 0.54 30.50 -26.87
C PRO A 476 1.60 30.19 -27.92
N LEU A 477 1.14 29.80 -29.12
CA LEU A 477 2.02 29.59 -30.26
C LEU A 477 2.80 30.88 -30.55
N GLU A 478 4.12 30.77 -30.58
CA GLU A 478 4.99 31.89 -30.88
C GLU A 478 4.94 32.16 -32.39
N THR A 479 4.17 33.16 -32.81
CA THR A 479 3.94 33.47 -34.24
C THR A 479 5.13 34.16 -34.90
N ALA A 480 6.10 34.65 -34.11
CA ALA A 480 7.26 35.38 -34.59
C ALA A 480 8.38 34.47 -35.13
N ARG A 481 8.45 33.20 -34.67
CA ARG A 481 9.55 32.29 -34.99
C ARG A 481 9.06 31.08 -35.80
N ARG A 482 9.57 30.98 -37.03
CA ARG A 482 9.33 29.86 -37.94
C ARG A 482 10.58 28.99 -38.07
N LEU A 483 10.37 27.69 -37.89
CA LEU A 483 11.34 26.65 -38.13
C LEU A 483 11.22 26.14 -39.57
N PRO A 484 12.33 26.00 -40.29
CA PRO A 484 12.32 25.43 -41.62
C PRO A 484 12.02 23.93 -41.57
N SER A 485 11.23 23.48 -42.54
CA SER A 485 10.84 22.07 -42.69
C SER A 485 11.99 21.20 -43.21
N GLY A 486 13.02 21.78 -43.82
CA GLY A 486 14.10 21.03 -44.47
C GLY A 486 13.70 20.40 -45.82
N VAL A 487 12.48 20.63 -46.28
CA VAL A 487 11.97 20.15 -47.56
C VAL A 487 11.95 21.32 -48.55
N PRO A 488 12.79 21.28 -49.61
CA PRO A 488 12.84 22.36 -50.60
C PRO A 488 11.47 22.68 -51.20
N GLY A 489 11.08 23.95 -51.16
CA GLY A 489 9.80 24.48 -51.64
C GLY A 489 8.60 24.29 -50.68
N LEU A 490 8.72 23.49 -49.61
CA LEU A 490 7.60 23.29 -48.67
C LEU A 490 7.38 24.49 -47.77
N ASP A 491 8.46 25.17 -47.35
CA ASP A 491 8.38 26.34 -46.47
C ASP A 491 7.60 27.50 -47.13
N GLU A 492 7.69 27.64 -48.45
CA GLU A 492 6.94 28.63 -49.23
C GLU A 492 5.43 28.35 -49.18
N LEU A 493 5.04 27.07 -49.27
CA LEU A 493 3.63 26.65 -49.17
C LEU A 493 3.05 26.86 -47.75
N LEU A 494 3.92 26.83 -46.73
CA LEU A 494 3.57 26.99 -45.32
C LEU A 494 3.62 28.45 -44.83
N GLY A 495 3.89 29.42 -45.72
CA GLY A 495 4.01 30.83 -45.34
C GLY A 495 5.31 31.15 -44.60
N GLY A 496 6.42 30.52 -44.99
CA GLY A 496 7.76 30.72 -44.44
C GLY A 496 8.23 29.66 -43.43
N GLY A 497 7.63 28.46 -43.44
CA GLY A 497 7.98 27.34 -42.56
C GLY A 497 6.99 27.11 -41.42
N LEU A 498 7.35 26.20 -40.50
CA LEU A 498 6.51 25.74 -39.39
C LEU A 498 6.66 26.63 -38.16
N LEU A 499 5.58 26.99 -37.48
CA LEU A 499 5.70 27.72 -36.21
C LEU A 499 6.45 26.88 -35.15
N GLU A 500 7.28 27.53 -34.33
CA GLU A 500 7.92 26.84 -33.20
C GLU A 500 6.86 26.27 -32.25
N ARG A 501 7.08 25.05 -31.74
CA ARG A 501 6.15 24.29 -30.89
C ARG A 501 4.84 23.90 -31.58
N SER A 502 4.75 24.06 -32.91
CA SER A 502 3.58 23.60 -33.66
C SER A 502 3.60 22.09 -33.84
N VAL A 503 2.40 21.54 -33.97
CA VAL A 503 2.21 20.14 -34.33
C VAL A 503 1.72 20.04 -35.77
N THR A 504 2.46 19.29 -36.58
CA THR A 504 2.17 19.02 -37.97
C THR A 504 1.68 17.58 -38.13
N LEU A 505 0.45 17.40 -38.63
CA LEU A 505 -0.05 16.11 -39.06
C LEU A 505 0.25 15.91 -40.54
N LEU A 506 0.97 14.84 -40.87
CA LEU A 506 1.29 14.44 -42.23
C LEU A 506 0.49 13.19 -42.59
N SER A 507 -0.56 13.36 -43.41
CA SER A 507 -1.47 12.28 -43.77
C SER A 507 -1.26 11.81 -45.21
N GLY A 508 -1.25 10.50 -45.47
CA GLY A 508 -1.14 9.95 -46.82
C GLY A 508 -1.08 8.43 -46.88
N SER A 509 -1.23 7.86 -48.07
CA SER A 509 -1.10 6.41 -48.30
C SER A 509 0.31 5.88 -47.98
N ALA A 510 0.44 4.57 -47.77
CA ALA A 510 1.74 3.92 -47.60
C ALA A 510 2.67 4.18 -48.80
N GLY A 511 3.96 4.33 -48.56
CA GLY A 511 4.98 4.50 -49.60
C GLY A 511 5.01 5.86 -50.32
N ILE A 512 4.10 6.80 -50.03
CA ILE A 512 4.04 8.09 -50.75
C ILE A 512 5.16 9.09 -50.38
N GLY A 513 5.95 8.81 -49.34
CA GLY A 513 7.07 9.68 -48.91
C GLY A 513 6.92 10.32 -47.53
N LYS A 514 5.95 9.89 -46.70
CA LYS A 514 5.74 10.43 -45.34
C LYS A 514 7.03 10.39 -44.50
N SER A 515 7.64 9.21 -44.37
CA SER A 515 8.87 9.01 -43.60
C SER A 515 10.04 9.82 -44.14
N THR A 516 10.13 10.03 -45.46
CA THR A 516 11.16 10.90 -46.06
C THR A 516 11.02 12.35 -45.62
N LEU A 517 9.80 12.92 -45.68
CA LEU A 517 9.55 14.28 -45.20
C LEU A 517 9.84 14.40 -43.71
N SER A 518 9.47 13.39 -42.93
CA SER A 518 9.75 13.33 -41.49
C SER A 518 11.24 13.33 -41.17
N MET A 519 12.04 12.53 -41.87
CA MET A 519 13.50 12.49 -41.70
C MET A 519 14.15 13.83 -42.05
N GLN A 520 13.73 14.49 -43.14
CA GLN A 520 14.25 15.83 -43.49
C GLN A 520 13.90 16.90 -42.46
N PHE A 521 12.67 16.87 -41.93
CA PHE A 521 12.26 17.74 -40.84
C PHE A 521 13.15 17.56 -39.60
N LEU A 522 13.44 16.30 -39.23
CA LEU A 522 14.32 15.99 -38.11
C LEU A 522 15.75 16.48 -38.37
N LEU A 523 16.30 16.18 -39.54
CA LEU A 523 17.69 16.48 -39.91
C LEU A 523 17.97 17.97 -40.07
N GLU A 524 17.01 18.75 -40.55
CA GLU A 524 17.15 20.21 -40.61
C GLU A 524 17.23 20.83 -39.21
N GLY A 525 16.56 20.23 -38.21
CA GLY A 525 16.76 20.59 -36.81
C GLY A 525 18.16 20.25 -36.33
N CYS A 526 18.60 19.02 -36.60
CA CYS A 526 19.93 18.54 -36.21
C CYS A 526 21.04 19.43 -36.80
N ARG A 527 20.90 19.89 -38.05
CA ARG A 527 21.81 20.83 -38.71
C ARG A 527 21.88 22.20 -38.02
N ARG A 528 20.82 22.58 -37.31
CA ARG A 528 20.70 23.84 -36.55
C ARG A 528 20.99 23.69 -35.06
N GLY A 529 21.48 22.53 -34.63
CA GLY A 529 21.75 22.24 -33.22
C GLY A 529 20.48 21.97 -32.39
N GLU A 530 19.36 21.62 -33.02
CA GLU A 530 18.12 21.20 -32.36
C GLU A 530 18.10 19.67 -32.26
N PRO A 531 18.20 19.07 -31.06
CA PRO A 531 18.21 17.61 -30.93
C PRO A 531 16.90 16.99 -31.41
N GLY A 532 17.01 15.93 -32.22
CA GLY A 532 15.88 15.25 -32.85
C GLY A 532 15.59 13.88 -32.24
N LEU A 533 14.32 13.56 -32.01
CA LEU A 533 13.86 12.21 -31.68
C LEU A 533 12.93 11.67 -32.79
N TYR A 534 13.30 10.56 -33.40
CA TYR A 534 12.46 9.80 -34.33
C TYR A 534 11.87 8.59 -33.59
N VAL A 535 10.55 8.52 -33.51
CA VAL A 535 9.82 7.44 -32.87
C VAL A 535 9.15 6.61 -33.95
N ALA A 536 9.66 5.40 -34.15
CA ALA A 536 9.14 4.45 -35.11
C ALA A 536 8.19 3.43 -34.45
N LEU A 537 7.02 3.23 -35.05
CA LEU A 537 6.00 2.28 -34.62
C LEU A 537 5.78 1.14 -35.62
N GLU A 538 6.47 1.18 -36.76
CA GLU A 538 6.31 0.24 -37.87
C GLU A 538 7.63 -0.44 -38.21
N GLU A 539 8.62 0.36 -38.60
CA GLU A 539 9.91 -0.15 -39.03
C GLU A 539 10.94 -0.03 -37.90
N GLY A 540 11.80 -1.04 -37.79
CA GLY A 540 12.93 -1.00 -36.84
C GLY A 540 13.98 0.04 -37.25
N PRO A 541 14.86 0.47 -36.32
CA PRO A 541 15.81 1.56 -36.58
C PRO A 541 16.75 1.27 -37.76
N ALA A 542 17.18 0.01 -37.92
CA ALA A 542 18.04 -0.41 -39.01
C ALA A 542 17.42 -0.19 -40.40
N GLN A 543 16.10 -0.37 -40.54
CA GLN A 543 15.40 -0.17 -41.80
C GLN A 543 15.28 1.32 -42.13
N ILE A 544 14.99 2.15 -41.12
CA ILE A 544 14.92 3.61 -41.25
C ILE A 544 16.28 4.19 -41.63
N ILE A 545 17.36 3.71 -40.99
CA ILE A 545 18.74 4.09 -41.30
C ILE A 545 19.08 3.74 -42.76
N ARG A 546 18.77 2.52 -43.21
CA ARG A 546 18.98 2.11 -44.62
C ARG A 546 18.17 2.94 -45.61
N ALA A 547 16.93 3.29 -45.26
CA ALA A 547 16.09 4.16 -46.09
C ALA A 547 16.70 5.56 -46.21
N ALA A 548 17.26 6.11 -45.12
CA ALA A 548 17.97 7.38 -45.14
C ALA A 548 19.23 7.31 -46.02
N GLU A 549 20.05 6.27 -45.89
CA GLU A 549 21.26 6.04 -46.70
C GLU A 549 20.93 5.95 -48.21
N ALA A 550 19.90 5.17 -48.56
CA ALA A 550 19.45 5.03 -49.95
C ALA A 550 19.01 6.37 -50.57
N LEU A 551 18.46 7.26 -49.74
CA LEU A 551 18.07 8.62 -50.12
C LEU A 551 19.22 9.63 -50.00
N GLY A 552 20.40 9.24 -49.51
CA GLY A 552 21.52 10.14 -49.26
C GLY A 552 21.25 11.19 -48.19
N LEU A 553 20.43 10.86 -47.19
CA LEU A 553 20.13 11.71 -46.04
C LEU A 553 21.10 11.39 -44.90
N PRO A 554 21.71 12.40 -44.23
CA PRO A 554 22.74 12.18 -43.23
C PRO A 554 22.17 11.82 -41.84
N LEU A 555 21.23 10.87 -41.80
CA LEU A 555 20.65 10.35 -40.55
C LEU A 555 21.65 9.50 -39.74
N PRO A 556 22.44 8.59 -40.36
CA PRO A 556 23.44 7.83 -39.61
C PRO A 556 24.42 8.74 -38.86
N GLU A 557 24.97 9.75 -39.53
CA GLU A 557 25.92 10.70 -38.95
C GLU A 557 25.27 11.52 -37.83
N ALA A 558 24.01 11.92 -38.00
CA ALA A 558 23.27 12.62 -36.94
C ALA A 558 23.06 11.75 -35.70
N ILE A 559 22.91 10.43 -35.85
CA ILE A 559 22.78 9.49 -34.73
C ILE A 559 24.13 9.29 -34.04
N GLU A 560 25.20 9.06 -34.80
CA GLU A 560 26.55 8.86 -34.27
C GLU A 560 27.05 10.08 -33.47
N GLU A 561 26.75 11.28 -33.95
CA GLU A 561 27.09 12.54 -33.27
C GLU A 561 26.13 12.90 -32.11
N GLY A 562 25.12 12.06 -31.83
CA GLY A 562 24.15 12.29 -30.77
C GLY A 562 23.20 13.47 -31.02
N ARG A 563 23.11 13.96 -32.26
CA ARG A 563 22.18 15.04 -32.68
C ARG A 563 20.76 14.50 -32.94
N ALA A 564 20.65 13.24 -33.33
CA ALA A 564 19.38 12.54 -33.52
C ALA A 564 19.37 11.21 -32.76
N GLU A 565 18.19 10.72 -32.42
CA GLU A 565 18.01 9.33 -32.01
C GLU A 565 16.79 8.72 -32.69
N VAL A 566 16.90 7.45 -33.08
CA VAL A 566 15.79 6.65 -33.59
C VAL A 566 15.44 5.58 -32.56
N ILE A 567 14.23 5.65 -32.01
CA ILE A 567 13.69 4.61 -31.15
C ILE A 567 12.59 3.85 -31.86
N TYR A 568 12.53 2.54 -31.65
CA TYR A 568 11.45 1.69 -32.13
C TYR A 568 10.62 1.19 -30.96
N ILE A 569 9.31 1.33 -31.08
CA ILE A 569 8.35 0.86 -30.08
C ILE A 569 7.40 -0.11 -30.77
N SER A 570 7.47 -1.38 -30.37
CA SER A 570 6.61 -2.44 -30.91
C SER A 570 5.14 -2.22 -30.52
N ARG A 571 4.25 -2.38 -31.50
CA ARG A 571 2.79 -2.17 -31.38
C ARG A 571 2.13 -3.13 -30.39
N GLU A 572 2.60 -4.37 -30.32
CA GLU A 572 2.00 -5.42 -29.49
C GLU A 572 2.18 -5.18 -27.99
N ARG A 573 3.08 -4.25 -27.60
CA ARG A 573 3.59 -4.17 -26.22
C ARG A 573 3.35 -2.85 -25.49
N ILE A 574 2.75 -1.84 -26.13
CA ILE A 574 2.61 -0.51 -25.49
C ILE A 574 1.20 0.06 -25.59
N ARG A 575 0.67 0.50 -24.45
CA ARG A 575 -0.61 1.23 -24.38
C ARG A 575 -0.40 2.75 -24.57
N PRO A 576 -1.46 3.51 -24.93
CA PRO A 576 -1.36 4.96 -25.14
C PRO A 576 -0.76 5.75 -23.96
N SER A 577 -1.15 5.42 -22.72
CA SER A 577 -0.61 6.04 -21.50
C SER A 577 0.88 5.76 -21.30
N GLN A 578 1.30 4.50 -21.54
CA GLN A 578 2.69 4.08 -21.49
C GLN A 578 3.52 4.79 -22.55
N LEU A 579 3.01 4.91 -23.77
CA LEU A 579 3.66 5.64 -24.86
C LEU A 579 3.84 7.12 -24.50
N LEU A 580 2.77 7.79 -24.05
CA LEU A 580 2.84 9.20 -23.64
C LEU A 580 3.87 9.44 -22.53
N SER A 581 3.91 8.52 -21.56
CA SER A 581 4.88 8.54 -20.47
C SER A 581 6.32 8.37 -20.96
N LEU A 582 6.57 7.34 -21.77
CA LEU A 582 7.88 7.04 -22.33
C LEU A 582 8.41 8.21 -23.17
N LEU A 583 7.56 8.75 -24.05
CA LEU A 583 7.91 9.88 -24.90
C LEU A 583 8.20 11.15 -24.10
N THR A 584 7.40 11.41 -23.06
CA THR A 584 7.65 12.53 -22.13
C THR A 584 9.03 12.44 -21.51
N ASP A 585 9.37 11.28 -20.94
CA ASP A 585 10.64 11.10 -20.23
C ASP A 585 11.82 11.21 -21.19
N LYS A 586 11.67 10.65 -22.39
CA LYS A 586 12.67 10.72 -23.45
C LYS A 586 12.94 12.16 -23.88
N ILE A 587 11.89 12.91 -24.21
CA ILE A 587 11.97 14.31 -24.63
C ILE A 587 12.65 15.18 -23.56
N ARG A 588 12.29 14.99 -22.29
CA ARG A 588 12.88 15.73 -21.17
C ARG A 588 14.35 15.40 -20.96
N THR A 589 14.68 14.11 -20.91
CA THR A 589 16.05 13.63 -20.63
C THR A 589 17.02 14.09 -21.71
N GLN A 590 16.59 14.10 -22.97
CA GLN A 590 17.43 14.46 -24.11
C GLN A 590 17.34 15.93 -24.51
N LYS A 591 16.49 16.71 -23.83
CA LYS A 591 16.20 18.10 -24.20
C LYS A 591 15.84 18.24 -25.68
N THR A 592 15.10 17.26 -26.20
CA THR A 592 14.67 17.19 -27.60
C THR A 592 13.94 18.46 -27.99
N ARG A 593 14.14 18.91 -29.24
CA ARG A 593 13.47 20.09 -29.81
C ARG A 593 12.60 19.75 -31.02
N ARG A 594 12.95 18.71 -31.77
CA ARG A 594 12.13 18.15 -32.86
C ARG A 594 11.76 16.71 -32.60
N VAL A 595 10.48 16.39 -32.75
CA VAL A 595 9.96 15.03 -32.56
C VAL A 595 9.26 14.56 -33.82
N VAL A 596 9.58 13.36 -34.28
CA VAL A 596 8.83 12.64 -35.31
C VAL A 596 8.16 11.43 -34.67
N LEU A 597 6.88 11.20 -34.97
CA LEU A 597 6.16 9.99 -34.58
C LEU A 597 5.59 9.30 -35.84
N ASP A 598 6.18 8.18 -36.23
CA ASP A 598 5.93 7.49 -37.51
C ASP A 598 5.56 5.99 -37.31
N SER A 599 4.30 5.56 -37.45
CA SER A 599 3.07 6.34 -37.67
C SER A 599 2.05 6.14 -36.55
N VAL A 600 1.31 7.20 -36.23
CA VAL A 600 0.32 7.21 -35.15
C VAL A 600 -0.89 6.31 -35.49
N SER A 601 -1.14 6.08 -36.77
CA SER A 601 -2.22 5.20 -37.25
C SER A 601 -2.12 3.78 -36.71
N HIS A 602 -0.92 3.35 -36.36
CA HIS A 602 -0.68 1.99 -35.88
C HIS A 602 -0.90 1.82 -34.38
N LEU A 603 -1.11 2.92 -33.66
CA LEU A 603 -1.60 2.86 -32.27
C LEU A 603 -3.08 2.51 -32.20
N ALA A 604 -3.81 2.53 -33.32
CA ALA A 604 -5.23 2.24 -33.41
C ALA A 604 -5.56 0.79 -33.84
N ALA A 605 -4.59 -0.15 -33.78
CA ALA A 605 -4.81 -1.52 -34.25
C ALA A 605 -5.60 -2.39 -33.22
N GLU A 606 -6.54 -3.17 -33.77
CA GLU A 606 -7.55 -4.07 -33.15
C GLU A 606 -8.27 -3.56 -31.89
N GLY A 607 -9.44 -2.94 -32.10
CA GLY A 607 -10.43 -2.66 -31.05
C GLY A 607 -10.54 -1.20 -30.60
N ILE A 608 -9.58 -0.34 -30.99
CA ILE A 608 -9.61 1.10 -30.65
C ILE A 608 -10.53 1.85 -31.63
N GLY A 609 -11.55 2.51 -31.09
CA GLY A 609 -12.48 3.34 -31.87
C GLY A 609 -11.83 4.64 -32.37
N GLU A 610 -12.39 5.25 -33.43
CA GLU A 610 -11.86 6.53 -33.98
C GLU A 610 -11.78 7.64 -32.92
N ASP A 611 -12.70 7.64 -31.95
CA ASP A 611 -12.71 8.58 -30.82
C ASP A 611 -11.51 8.43 -29.89
N GLU A 612 -11.04 7.22 -29.64
CA GLU A 612 -9.88 6.98 -28.78
C GLU A 612 -8.58 7.39 -29.46
N LEU A 613 -8.44 7.13 -30.76
CA LEU A 613 -7.32 7.65 -31.56
C LEU A 613 -7.30 9.18 -31.55
N ARG A 614 -8.47 9.81 -31.70
CA ARG A 614 -8.61 11.26 -31.60
C ARG A 614 -8.21 11.78 -30.22
N GLN A 615 -8.65 11.15 -29.13
CA GLN A 615 -8.25 11.52 -27.77
C GLN A 615 -6.74 11.37 -27.55
N LEU A 616 -6.13 10.31 -28.07
CA LEU A 616 -4.69 10.11 -28.01
C LEU A 616 -3.91 11.19 -28.76
N LEU A 617 -4.36 11.52 -29.98
CA LEU A 617 -3.79 12.62 -30.76
C LEU A 617 -3.88 13.95 -30.00
N TYR A 618 -5.03 14.26 -29.39
CA TYR A 618 -5.17 15.44 -28.53
C TYR A 618 -4.17 15.43 -27.37
N ALA A 619 -4.06 14.31 -26.64
CA ALA A 619 -3.15 14.18 -25.52
C ALA A 619 -1.68 14.36 -25.93
N LEU A 620 -1.26 13.74 -27.04
CA LEU A 620 0.09 13.89 -27.61
C LEU A 620 0.38 15.34 -27.99
N ILE A 621 -0.55 16.00 -28.67
CA ILE A 621 -0.38 17.38 -29.14
C ILE A 621 -0.23 18.35 -27.99
N ILE A 622 -1.13 18.28 -27.01
CA ILE A 622 -1.06 19.14 -25.81
C ILE A 622 0.26 18.87 -25.08
N ARG A 623 0.66 17.61 -24.96
CA ARG A 623 1.90 17.24 -24.27
C ARG A 623 3.14 17.75 -24.98
N PHE A 624 3.24 17.61 -26.30
CA PHE A 624 4.37 18.11 -27.08
C PHE A 624 4.46 19.64 -27.02
N LYS A 625 3.32 20.35 -27.07
CA LYS A 625 3.27 21.80 -26.86
C LYS A 625 3.77 22.20 -25.47
N ALA A 626 3.31 21.53 -24.42
CA ALA A 626 3.75 21.77 -23.04
C ALA A 626 5.24 21.47 -22.83
N LEU A 627 5.79 20.49 -23.56
CA LEU A 627 7.23 20.18 -23.55
C LEU A 627 8.06 21.12 -24.43
N GLY A 628 7.42 22.02 -25.19
CA GLY A 628 8.10 23.00 -26.03
C GLY A 628 8.77 22.42 -27.27
N VAL A 629 8.32 21.27 -27.76
CA VAL A 629 8.87 20.61 -28.96
C VAL A 629 8.02 20.90 -30.20
N THR A 630 8.69 21.01 -31.35
CA THR A 630 8.00 21.05 -32.66
C THR A 630 7.90 19.63 -33.17
N SER A 631 6.69 19.16 -33.49
CA SER A 631 6.46 17.75 -33.77
C SER A 631 5.80 17.49 -35.10
N LEU A 632 6.21 16.41 -35.77
CA LEU A 632 5.59 15.89 -36.98
C LEU A 632 5.07 14.48 -36.72
N LEU A 633 3.76 14.28 -36.85
CA LEU A 633 3.07 13.02 -36.62
C LEU A 633 2.54 12.51 -37.96
N THR A 634 2.87 11.27 -38.33
CA THR A 634 2.37 10.69 -39.58
C THR A 634 1.10 9.88 -39.34
N LEU A 635 0.16 9.98 -40.28
CA LEU A 635 -1.09 9.22 -40.31
C LEU A 635 -1.26 8.54 -41.67
N GLU A 636 -1.54 7.25 -41.65
CA GLU A 636 -1.92 6.49 -42.82
C GLU A 636 -3.39 6.76 -43.20
N SER A 637 -3.60 7.17 -44.45
CA SER A 637 -4.91 7.15 -45.07
C SER A 637 -5.10 5.81 -45.79
N ARG A 638 -6.18 5.08 -45.46
CA ARG A 638 -6.56 3.83 -46.13
C ARG A 638 -7.11 4.05 -47.55
N VAL A 639 -7.39 5.30 -47.92
CA VAL A 639 -7.99 5.62 -49.20
C VAL A 639 -6.93 6.13 -50.17
N MET A 640 -6.64 5.33 -51.20
CA MET A 640 -5.71 5.70 -52.29
C MET A 640 -6.35 6.56 -53.40
N TYR A 641 -7.69 6.48 -53.60
CA TYR A 641 -8.36 7.05 -54.79
C TYR A 641 -9.73 7.74 -54.55
N SER A 642 -10.22 7.89 -53.31
CA SER A 642 -11.52 8.55 -53.07
C SER A 642 -11.38 10.04 -52.74
N SER A 643 -12.48 10.77 -52.98
CA SER A 643 -12.67 12.17 -52.64
C SER A 643 -12.85 12.42 -51.14
N GLU A 644 -12.90 11.39 -50.29
CA GLU A 644 -13.01 11.59 -48.85
C GLU A 644 -11.74 12.28 -48.34
N THR A 645 -11.97 13.39 -47.64
CA THR A 645 -10.91 14.26 -47.19
C THR A 645 -10.53 13.91 -45.76
N VAL A 646 -9.28 14.14 -45.34
CA VAL A 646 -8.89 14.03 -43.92
C VAL A 646 -9.75 14.97 -43.04
N THR A 647 -10.35 15.98 -43.67
CA THR A 647 -11.37 16.85 -43.07
C THR A 647 -12.70 16.15 -42.73
N ASP A 648 -13.09 15.06 -43.41
CA ASP A 648 -14.30 14.28 -43.08
C ASP A 648 -14.12 13.42 -41.81
N ARG A 649 -12.88 13.16 -41.38
CA ARG A 649 -12.59 12.34 -40.18
C ARG A 649 -12.39 13.13 -38.89
N HIS A 650 -12.89 14.36 -38.79
CA HIS A 650 -12.84 15.18 -37.56
C HIS A 650 -11.43 15.45 -36.95
N PHE A 651 -10.33 15.22 -37.67
CA PHE A 651 -8.94 15.46 -37.19
C PHE A 651 -8.42 16.89 -37.43
N SER A 652 -9.10 17.66 -38.28
CA SER A 652 -8.77 19.06 -38.59
C SER A 652 -8.65 19.99 -37.35
N PRO A 653 -9.46 19.83 -36.28
CA PRO A 653 -9.33 20.68 -35.09
C PRO A 653 -8.07 20.41 -34.25
N VAL A 654 -7.45 19.24 -34.40
CA VAL A 654 -6.48 18.69 -33.43
C VAL A 654 -5.08 19.28 -33.62
N ALA A 655 -4.63 19.51 -34.86
CA ALA A 655 -3.27 19.99 -35.17
C ALA A 655 -3.20 21.43 -35.69
N ASP A 656 -1.99 22.00 -35.63
CA ASP A 656 -1.70 23.36 -36.10
C ASP A 656 -1.50 23.38 -37.61
N ASN A 657 -0.78 22.39 -38.13
CA ASN A 657 -0.57 22.20 -39.57
C ASN A 657 -1.12 20.84 -40.01
N LEU A 658 -1.83 20.80 -41.14
CA LEU A 658 -2.29 19.56 -41.78
C LEU A 658 -1.77 19.53 -43.22
N ILE A 659 -0.89 18.57 -43.50
CA ILE A 659 -0.33 18.32 -44.81
C ILE A 659 -0.85 16.96 -45.30
N VAL A 660 -1.41 16.95 -46.51
CA VAL A 660 -2.00 15.76 -47.10
C VAL A 660 -1.24 15.38 -48.37
N LEU A 661 -0.76 14.15 -48.41
CA LEU A 661 -0.10 13.51 -49.55
C LEU A 661 -1.09 12.59 -50.26
N ARG A 662 -1.25 12.73 -51.57
CA ARG A 662 -2.14 11.90 -52.39
C ARG A 662 -1.48 11.48 -53.68
N TYR A 663 -1.87 10.32 -54.18
CA TYR A 663 -1.59 9.97 -55.57
C TYR A 663 -2.64 10.64 -56.46
N THR A 664 -2.18 11.47 -57.39
CA THR A 664 -3.06 12.11 -58.36
C THR A 664 -2.89 11.41 -59.72
N PRO A 665 -3.96 10.80 -60.26
CA PRO A 665 -3.91 10.17 -61.57
C PRO A 665 -3.79 11.25 -62.65
N LEU A 666 -2.82 11.07 -63.55
CA LEU A 666 -2.68 11.81 -64.80
C LEU A 666 -2.84 10.82 -65.97
N PRO A 667 -3.18 11.30 -67.18
CA PRO A 667 -3.18 10.44 -68.36
C PRO A 667 -1.82 9.74 -68.53
N GLY A 668 -1.79 8.42 -68.35
CA GLY A 668 -0.60 7.57 -68.52
C GLY A 668 0.38 7.49 -67.35
N GLU A 669 0.15 8.21 -66.23
CA GLU A 669 1.07 8.19 -65.08
C GLU A 669 0.33 8.54 -63.77
N ILE A 670 0.77 7.99 -62.64
CA ILE A 670 0.29 8.39 -61.32
C ILE A 670 1.42 9.15 -60.63
N ARG A 671 1.16 10.39 -60.21
CA ARG A 671 2.17 11.22 -59.54
C ARG A 671 1.75 11.59 -58.13
N PRO A 672 2.68 11.58 -57.16
CA PRO A 672 2.38 12.01 -55.81
C PRO A 672 2.25 13.54 -55.77
N THR A 673 1.24 14.02 -55.06
CA THR A 673 0.96 15.42 -54.81
C THR A 673 0.87 15.70 -53.31
N LEU A 674 1.24 16.92 -52.94
CA LEU A 674 1.19 17.46 -51.60
C LEU A 674 0.26 18.67 -51.59
N MET A 675 -0.60 18.74 -50.58
CA MET A 675 -1.45 19.89 -50.30
C MET A 675 -1.32 20.29 -48.84
N VAL A 676 -1.14 21.59 -48.58
CA VAL A 676 -1.33 22.14 -47.24
C VAL A 676 -2.82 22.43 -47.08
N VAL A 677 -3.47 21.75 -46.13
CA VAL A 677 -4.92 21.90 -45.88
C VAL A 677 -5.17 22.94 -44.78
N LYS A 678 -4.23 23.07 -43.86
CA LYS A 678 -4.32 23.97 -42.72
C LYS A 678 -2.94 24.38 -42.27
N THR A 679 -2.77 25.66 -41.96
CA THR A 679 -1.71 26.17 -41.08
C THR A 679 -2.34 27.15 -40.11
N ARG A 680 -1.95 27.11 -38.83
CA ARG A 680 -2.45 28.03 -37.82
C ARG A 680 -1.51 29.25 -37.75
N GLY A 681 -2.07 30.46 -37.80
CA GLY A 681 -1.29 31.70 -37.67
C GLY A 681 -0.57 32.17 -38.94
N SER A 682 -0.92 31.64 -40.12
CA SER A 682 -0.49 32.15 -41.43
C SER A 682 -1.48 31.85 -42.54
N GLU A 683 -1.37 32.60 -43.64
CA GLU A 683 -1.89 32.15 -44.94
C GLU A 683 -1.03 30.99 -45.45
N HIS A 684 -1.64 30.03 -46.14
CA HIS A 684 -0.96 28.94 -46.84
C HIS A 684 -1.48 28.84 -48.27
N ASP A 685 -0.73 28.17 -49.12
CA ASP A 685 -1.18 27.91 -50.48
C ASP A 685 -2.23 26.78 -50.52
N PHE A 686 -3.39 27.05 -51.14
CA PHE A 686 -4.50 26.10 -51.27
C PHE A 686 -4.37 25.15 -52.48
N GLY A 687 -3.26 25.23 -53.21
CA GLY A 687 -2.96 24.38 -54.36
C GLY A 687 -2.46 23.00 -53.97
N ALA A 688 -2.68 22.05 -54.87
CA ALA A 688 -1.94 20.79 -54.87
C ALA A 688 -0.66 20.96 -55.68
N TYR A 689 0.45 20.43 -55.19
CA TYR A 689 1.78 20.51 -55.81
C TYR A 689 2.31 19.11 -56.06
N TYR A 690 2.89 18.86 -57.23
CA TYR A 690 3.66 17.63 -57.40
C TYR A 690 4.89 17.68 -56.49
N PHE A 691 5.32 16.54 -55.99
CA PHE A 691 6.60 16.42 -55.32
C PHE A 691 7.32 15.16 -55.79
N THR A 692 8.63 15.13 -55.61
CA THR A 692 9.46 13.98 -55.99
C THR A 692 10.24 13.52 -54.78
N VAL A 693 10.36 12.21 -54.59
CA VAL A 693 11.25 11.59 -53.61
C VAL A 693 12.40 10.93 -54.37
N GLY A 694 13.64 11.28 -54.04
CA GLY A 694 14.83 10.72 -54.68
C GLY A 694 16.10 10.99 -53.88
N LYS A 695 17.26 10.93 -54.55
CA LYS A 695 18.55 11.23 -53.91
C LYS A 695 18.57 12.69 -53.40
N GLY A 696 18.86 12.87 -52.12
CA GLY A 696 18.73 14.13 -51.39
C GLY A 696 17.34 14.40 -50.80
N GLY A 697 16.45 13.40 -50.77
CA GLY A 697 15.13 13.47 -50.15
C GLY A 697 13.98 13.94 -51.06
N ALA A 698 12.89 14.36 -50.42
CA ALA A 698 11.71 14.96 -51.01
C ALA A 698 11.94 16.43 -51.40
N ARG A 699 11.36 16.84 -52.53
CA ARG A 699 11.35 18.23 -53.03
C ARG A 699 10.01 18.57 -53.65
N ILE A 700 9.49 19.77 -53.35
CA ILE A 700 8.27 20.29 -53.98
C ILE A 700 8.59 20.75 -55.40
N ALA A 701 7.71 20.42 -56.33
CA ALA A 701 7.79 20.78 -57.75
C ALA A 701 6.64 21.72 -58.13
N GLN A 702 6.26 21.72 -59.41
CA GLN A 702 5.23 22.61 -59.95
C GLN A 702 3.81 22.31 -59.43
N ARG A 703 2.96 23.35 -59.43
CA ARG A 703 1.55 23.26 -59.04
C ARG A 703 0.78 22.34 -60.00
N ALA A 704 -0.02 21.44 -59.44
CA ALA A 704 -0.90 20.56 -60.19
C ALA A 704 -1.98 21.41 -60.92
N GLY A 705 -2.08 21.22 -62.24
CA GLY A 705 -3.04 21.93 -63.11
C GLY A 705 -2.47 23.11 -63.93
N GLU A 706 -1.26 23.62 -63.66
CA GLU A 706 -0.69 24.73 -64.46
C GLU A 706 -0.25 24.32 -65.87
N GLY A 707 0.04 23.03 -66.11
CA GLY A 707 0.32 22.49 -67.45
C GLY A 707 -0.87 22.58 -68.41
N ALA A 708 -2.10 22.47 -67.90
CA ALA A 708 -3.33 22.51 -68.73
C ALA A 708 -3.67 23.93 -69.22
N ARG A 709 -3.30 24.98 -68.47
CA ARG A 709 -3.53 26.39 -68.83
C ARG A 709 -2.56 26.90 -69.90
N ARG A 710 -1.33 26.37 -69.99
CA ARG A 710 -0.38 26.71 -71.06
C ARG A 710 -0.80 26.12 -72.42
N ALA A 711 -1.39 24.93 -72.44
CA ALA A 711 -1.89 24.31 -73.67
C ALA A 711 -3.10 25.08 -74.27
N THR A 712 -3.98 25.64 -73.43
CA THR A 712 -5.17 26.39 -73.91
C THR A 712 -4.85 27.78 -74.43
N LYS A 713 -3.81 28.46 -73.93
CA LYS A 713 -3.37 29.76 -74.49
C LYS A 713 -2.72 29.66 -75.86
N ASN A 714 -2.08 28.53 -76.19
CA ASN A 714 -1.46 28.33 -77.51
C ASN A 714 -2.46 27.96 -78.62
N LEU A 715 -3.68 27.52 -78.27
CA LEU A 715 -4.74 27.20 -79.24
C LEU A 715 -5.57 28.42 -79.66
N THR A 716 -5.64 29.47 -78.85
CA THR A 716 -6.40 30.70 -79.16
C THR A 716 -5.60 31.77 -79.93
N GLY A 717 -4.27 31.65 -79.98
CA GLY A 717 -3.39 32.64 -80.63
C GLY A 717 -3.16 32.47 -82.15
N ARG A 718 -3.68 31.44 -82.80
CA ARG A 718 -3.37 31.10 -84.22
C ARG A 718 -4.46 31.40 -85.26
N ARG A 719 -5.58 32.02 -84.89
CA ARG A 719 -6.64 32.46 -85.84
C ARG A 719 -6.82 33.97 -85.84
N ARG A 720 -5.87 34.70 -86.41
CA ARG A 720 -6.08 36.05 -86.98
C ARG A 720 -4.84 36.48 -87.77
N THR A 721 -4.79 36.15 -89.06
CA THR A 721 -4.27 36.95 -90.19
C THR A 721 -4.05 36.06 -91.40
N LYS A 722 -4.93 36.16 -92.40
CA LYS A 722 -4.59 36.62 -93.77
C LYS A 722 -5.90 36.74 -94.57
N ARG A 723 -5.89 37.76 -95.42
CA ARG A 723 -6.98 38.34 -96.22
C ARG A 723 -7.67 37.33 -97.12
#